data_AF-A0A2T6CH72-F1
#
_entry.id   AF-A0A2T6CH72-F1
#
_cell.length_a   1.000
_cell.length_b   1.000
_cell.length_c   1.000
_cell.angle_alpha   90.00
_cell.angle_beta   90.00
_cell.angle_gamma   90.00
#
_symmetry.space_group_name_H-M   'P 1'
#
loop_
_entity.id
_entity.type
_entity.pdbx_description
1 polymer ?
#
loop_
_entity_poly.entity_id
_entity_poly.type
_entity_poly.pdbx_seq_one_letter_code
_entity_poly.pdbx_strand_id
1 'polypeptide(L)'
;MDIDYAAFTNAFNQSFDSFGTIGAYSGGFSPPGSVDDILGMSVGQYLDLLDTAQTALESISPFIFQQLLNNPNVQLPPEARAFIEAWAQGDYSGITGPLDQVRAAMADFPREMSLRDAIDNLDPSGGTTDEIEQLFNAAQARTAELLWGQQDGIFNSPIFDIDPDTGIWSVFGDPANGYGGSTLGEFYSLLGEAAGNAIMAFIGSNDSVIGELLGQGATNATFNAATGAAETAAAQAFEALQGIGTLLTEQSTGDAQQVQDQAAGQVQALITALTNALPGISASLNTLVLGSRNSDPSFVVSLDGNVEGSEHGDWFYLSKNADSFDGGLGTDVLFGLEGNDTLTGGADEDVLFGGADDDHLTGGAANDGINGGDGEDTAGFTGAMGRYTLQMSADGGIVIEDRQTDGDGTDTLTGIETLSFSSGWSIFDQGDFDLSVVQGITGLDQAQIDTFIELYIAYFNRAPDALGLYFWGSAFANGTSLDEMAALFLDQDETRATYPTDATNLDFATQVYSNVLGRTPDQAGLDFWVGQLDQGNVTRGTFILRVLEGAKSDPPGDATQEFIDLQRGDQAFLVDKTEIGTYFSVIKGMSDTADASAAMSLYLRDDLASKQAAVDRVDVDFAEAAAADSGEMLLQLVGVAENPFDGADGP
;
A
#
# COMPACT_ATOMS: atom_id res chain seq x y z
N MET A 1 -46.29 -31.50 -30.10
CA MET A 1 -47.43 -31.84 -29.23
C MET A 1 -47.02 -31.19 -27.93
N ASP A 2 -47.54 -30.00 -27.66
CA ASP A 2 -46.99 -29.15 -26.60
C ASP A 2 -47.53 -29.63 -25.26
N ILE A 3 -46.80 -30.58 -24.67
CA ILE A 3 -46.99 -30.97 -23.29
C ILE A 3 -46.36 -29.85 -22.45
N ASP A 4 -47.16 -29.24 -21.59
CA ASP A 4 -46.70 -28.21 -20.66
C ASP A 4 -45.73 -28.86 -19.65
N TYR A 5 -44.43 -28.70 -19.91
CA TYR A 5 -43.35 -29.27 -19.14
C TYR A 5 -43.37 -28.85 -17.66
N ALA A 6 -43.82 -27.63 -17.38
CA ALA A 6 -43.95 -27.15 -16.01
C ALA A 6 -45.12 -27.82 -15.28
N ALA A 7 -46.24 -28.05 -15.97
CA ALA A 7 -47.38 -28.79 -15.43
C ALA A 7 -47.03 -30.28 -15.18
N PHE A 8 -46.27 -30.91 -16.08
CA PHE A 8 -45.80 -32.29 -15.93
C PHE A 8 -44.83 -32.45 -14.76
N THR A 9 -43.81 -31.58 -14.67
CA THR A 9 -42.81 -31.60 -13.60
C THR A 9 -43.46 -31.42 -12.22
N ASN A 10 -44.44 -30.51 -12.12
CA ASN A 10 -45.16 -30.28 -10.88
C ASN A 10 -46.03 -31.49 -10.48
N ALA A 11 -46.71 -32.14 -11.44
CA ALA A 11 -47.49 -33.35 -11.20
C ALA A 11 -46.62 -34.56 -10.83
N PHE A 12 -45.43 -34.68 -11.43
CA PHE A 12 -44.44 -35.73 -11.15
C PHE A 12 -43.88 -35.60 -9.73
N ASN A 13 -43.46 -34.40 -9.32
CA ASN A 13 -42.93 -34.15 -7.98
C ASN A 13 -43.99 -34.36 -6.89
N GLN A 14 -45.23 -33.91 -7.11
CA GLN A 14 -46.34 -34.16 -6.18
C GLN A 14 -46.66 -35.65 -6.04
N SER A 15 -46.56 -36.42 -7.13
CA SER A 15 -46.71 -37.88 -7.10
C SER A 15 -45.56 -38.56 -6.35
N PHE A 16 -44.33 -38.07 -6.51
CA PHE A 16 -43.14 -38.56 -5.82
C PHE A 16 -43.23 -38.40 -4.29
N ASP A 17 -43.61 -37.20 -3.83
CA ASP A 17 -43.80 -36.92 -2.40
C ASP A 17 -44.91 -37.79 -1.77
N SER A 18 -45.92 -38.15 -2.57
CA SER A 18 -47.00 -39.04 -2.15
C SER A 18 -46.53 -40.48 -1.91
N PHE A 19 -45.54 -40.99 -2.66
CA PHE A 19 -45.02 -42.35 -2.48
C PHE A 19 -44.25 -42.52 -1.17
N GLY A 20 -43.50 -41.50 -0.75
CA GLY A 20 -42.79 -41.49 0.54
C GLY A 20 -43.75 -41.54 1.73
N THR A 21 -44.94 -40.94 1.61
CA THR A 21 -45.99 -40.99 2.64
C THR A 21 -46.78 -42.31 2.61
N ILE A 22 -46.95 -42.96 1.46
CA ILE A 22 -47.70 -44.23 1.28
C ILE A 22 -46.98 -45.45 1.87
N GLY A 23 -45.66 -45.51 1.77
CA GLY A 23 -44.85 -46.63 2.27
C GLY A 23 -44.94 -46.84 3.79
N ALA A 24 -45.28 -45.79 4.54
CA ALA A 24 -45.45 -45.85 5.99
C ALA A 24 -46.78 -46.48 6.45
N TYR A 25 -47.80 -46.59 5.58
CA TYR A 25 -49.17 -46.96 5.97
C TYR A 25 -49.78 -48.15 5.23
N SER A 26 -49.24 -48.55 4.07
CA SER A 26 -49.78 -49.67 3.29
C SER A 26 -48.92 -50.92 3.49
N GLY A 27 -49.38 -51.85 4.34
CA GLY A 27 -48.69 -53.09 4.71
C GLY A 27 -48.54 -54.11 3.56
N GLY A 28 -47.88 -53.72 2.48
CA GLY A 28 -47.67 -54.52 1.26
C GLY A 28 -47.06 -53.77 0.07
N PHE A 29 -46.82 -52.45 0.16
CA PHE A 29 -46.14 -51.67 -0.88
C PHE A 29 -44.69 -51.38 -0.45
N SER A 30 -43.71 -51.85 -1.23
CA SER A 30 -42.30 -51.43 -1.08
C SER A 30 -42.05 -50.28 -2.05
N PRO A 31 -41.95 -49.02 -1.59
CA PRO A 31 -41.64 -47.92 -2.48
C PRO A 31 -40.22 -48.08 -3.06
N PRO A 32 -39.97 -47.51 -4.25
CA PRO A 32 -38.61 -47.35 -4.79
C PRO A 32 -37.70 -46.65 -3.77
N GLY A 33 -36.45 -47.10 -3.64
CA GLY A 33 -35.53 -46.63 -2.61
C GLY A 33 -34.87 -45.30 -2.94
N SER A 34 -34.91 -44.89 -4.21
CA SER A 34 -34.32 -43.67 -4.73
C SER A 34 -35.04 -43.21 -6.00
N VAL A 35 -34.78 -41.96 -6.42
CA VAL A 35 -35.24 -41.41 -7.70
C VAL A 35 -34.68 -42.23 -8.87
N ASP A 36 -33.45 -42.73 -8.76
CA ASP A 36 -32.82 -43.54 -9.81
C ASP A 36 -33.50 -44.90 -10.02
N ASP A 37 -34.03 -45.50 -8.96
CA ASP A 37 -34.80 -46.75 -9.07
C ASP A 37 -36.09 -46.56 -9.90
N ILE A 38 -36.65 -45.34 -9.92
CA ILE A 38 -37.86 -44.96 -10.67
C ILE A 38 -37.52 -44.60 -12.10
N LEU A 39 -36.48 -43.80 -12.31
CA LEU A 39 -36.03 -43.40 -13.65
C LEU A 39 -35.53 -44.59 -14.47
N GLY A 40 -35.07 -45.66 -13.80
CA GLY A 40 -34.72 -46.94 -14.41
C GLY A 40 -35.89 -47.84 -14.80
N MET A 41 -37.14 -47.48 -14.47
CA MET A 41 -38.33 -48.24 -14.85
C MET A 41 -38.74 -47.97 -16.29
N SER A 42 -39.52 -48.87 -16.90
CA SER A 42 -40.26 -48.55 -18.12
C SER A 42 -41.49 -47.70 -17.80
N VAL A 43 -41.97 -46.92 -18.79
CA VAL A 43 -43.25 -46.17 -18.69
C VAL A 43 -44.38 -47.08 -18.23
N GLY A 44 -44.45 -48.31 -18.75
CA GLY A 44 -45.41 -49.32 -18.33
C GLY A 44 -45.26 -49.73 -16.87
N GLN A 45 -44.03 -49.98 -16.39
CA GLN A 45 -43.77 -50.35 -15.00
C GLN A 45 -44.11 -49.20 -14.03
N TYR A 46 -43.85 -47.96 -14.43
CA TYR A 46 -44.21 -46.78 -13.65
C TYR A 46 -45.73 -46.53 -13.61
N LEU A 47 -46.44 -46.72 -14.72
CA LEU A 47 -47.91 -46.67 -14.75
C LEU A 47 -48.53 -47.77 -13.87
N ASP A 48 -47.99 -48.99 -13.90
CA ASP A 48 -48.46 -50.08 -13.04
C ASP A 48 -48.15 -49.84 -11.55
N LEU A 49 -47.04 -49.13 -11.26
CA LEU A 49 -46.70 -48.66 -9.91
C LEU A 49 -47.71 -47.61 -9.42
N LEU A 50 -48.09 -46.64 -10.27
CA LEU A 50 -49.11 -45.63 -9.98
C LEU A 50 -50.48 -46.27 -9.70
N ASP A 51 -50.86 -47.30 -10.46
CA ASP A 51 -52.12 -48.04 -10.25
C ASP A 51 -52.09 -48.85 -8.94
N THR A 52 -50.94 -49.45 -8.63
CA THR A 52 -50.72 -50.16 -7.36
C THR A 52 -50.78 -49.21 -6.16
N ALA A 53 -50.17 -48.04 -6.27
CA ALA A 53 -50.18 -47.01 -5.24
C ALA A 53 -51.56 -46.38 -5.05
N GLN A 54 -52.30 -46.11 -6.12
CA GLN A 54 -53.69 -45.66 -6.04
C GLN A 54 -54.57 -46.74 -5.36
N THR A 55 -54.44 -48.00 -5.76
CA THR A 55 -55.17 -49.11 -5.12
C THR A 55 -54.83 -49.22 -3.63
N ALA A 56 -53.56 -49.02 -3.26
CA ALA A 56 -53.13 -49.02 -1.87
C ALA A 56 -53.72 -47.84 -1.08
N LEU A 57 -53.73 -46.64 -1.64
CA LEU A 57 -54.35 -45.44 -1.05
C LEU A 57 -55.85 -45.59 -0.85
N GLU A 58 -56.56 -46.11 -1.85
CA GLU A 58 -58.00 -46.37 -1.79
C GLU A 58 -58.35 -47.52 -0.83
N SER A 59 -57.39 -48.40 -0.52
CA SER A 59 -57.57 -49.49 0.46
C SER A 59 -57.43 -49.05 1.92
N ILE A 60 -56.92 -47.84 2.18
CA ILE A 60 -56.85 -47.27 3.54
C ILE A 60 -58.27 -47.05 4.04
N SER A 61 -58.65 -47.79 5.09
CA SER A 61 -60.03 -47.81 5.55
C SER A 61 -60.52 -46.39 5.94
N PRO A 62 -61.62 -45.90 5.33
CA PRO A 62 -62.25 -44.63 5.71
C PRO A 62 -62.62 -44.56 7.20
N PHE A 63 -62.78 -45.73 7.84
CA PHE A 63 -63.03 -45.86 9.27
C PHE A 63 -61.92 -45.25 10.14
N ILE A 64 -60.66 -45.32 9.73
CA ILE A 64 -59.52 -44.78 10.50
C ILE A 64 -59.62 -43.25 10.58
N PHE A 65 -59.99 -42.61 9.47
CA PHE A 65 -60.16 -41.16 9.40
C PHE A 65 -61.43 -40.68 10.11
N GLN A 66 -62.52 -41.47 10.09
CA GLN A 66 -63.68 -41.20 10.94
C GLN A 66 -63.33 -41.24 12.44
N GLN A 67 -62.45 -42.15 12.87
CA GLN A 67 -61.98 -42.18 14.26
C GLN A 67 -61.09 -40.99 14.61
N LEU A 68 -60.26 -40.53 13.68
CA LEU A 68 -59.41 -39.35 13.85
C LEU A 68 -60.25 -38.08 13.98
N LEU A 69 -61.26 -37.89 13.12
CA LEU A 69 -62.18 -36.74 13.16
C LEU A 69 -63.05 -36.71 14.42
N ASN A 70 -63.37 -37.88 14.97
CA ASN A 70 -64.16 -38.01 16.20
C ASN A 70 -63.32 -37.93 17.48
N ASN A 71 -61.98 -37.83 17.39
CA ASN A 71 -61.12 -37.70 18.56
C ASN A 71 -61.03 -36.22 18.99
N PRO A 72 -61.60 -35.83 20.16
CA PRO A 72 -61.65 -34.44 20.59
C PRO A 72 -60.27 -33.86 20.95
N ASN A 73 -59.23 -34.70 21.07
CA ASN A 73 -57.87 -34.28 21.39
C ASN A 73 -57.03 -33.96 20.16
N VAL A 74 -57.54 -34.19 18.94
CA VAL A 74 -56.82 -33.92 17.69
C VAL A 74 -57.38 -32.63 17.08
N GLN A 75 -56.59 -31.56 17.07
CA GLN A 75 -56.92 -30.32 16.37
C GLN A 75 -56.23 -30.30 15.02
N LEU A 76 -57.03 -30.32 13.96
CA LEU A 76 -56.55 -30.24 12.58
C LEU A 76 -56.77 -28.83 12.03
N PRO A 77 -55.79 -28.27 11.28
CA PRO A 77 -56.01 -27.08 10.47
C PRO A 77 -57.21 -27.26 9.53
N PRO A 78 -57.93 -26.18 9.16
CA PRO A 78 -59.16 -26.27 8.35
C PRO A 78 -58.99 -27.05 7.03
N GLU A 79 -57.86 -26.87 6.36
CA GLU A 79 -57.53 -27.54 5.09
C GLU A 79 -57.28 -29.04 5.29
N ALA A 80 -56.49 -29.41 6.30
CA ALA A 80 -56.25 -30.80 6.66
C ALA A 80 -57.54 -31.51 7.12
N ARG A 81 -58.42 -30.79 7.81
CA ARG A 81 -59.72 -31.30 8.22
C ARG A 81 -60.64 -31.56 7.03
N ALA A 82 -60.75 -30.62 6.10
CA ALA A 82 -61.55 -30.78 4.89
C ALA A 82 -61.06 -31.96 4.04
N PHE A 83 -59.75 -32.11 3.92
CA PHE A 83 -59.11 -33.25 3.24
C PHE A 83 -59.46 -34.60 3.90
N ILE A 84 -59.35 -34.70 5.22
CA ILE A 84 -59.67 -35.92 5.98
C ILE A 84 -61.19 -36.23 5.93
N GLU A 85 -62.04 -35.20 5.93
CA GLU A 85 -63.50 -35.34 5.80
C GLU A 85 -63.92 -35.85 4.40
N ALA A 86 -63.23 -35.43 3.33
CA ALA A 86 -63.45 -35.95 1.97
C ALA A 86 -63.03 -37.43 1.86
N TRP A 87 -61.85 -37.77 2.38
CA TRP A 87 -61.35 -39.14 2.39
C TRP A 87 -62.25 -40.08 3.20
N ALA A 88 -62.75 -39.64 4.37
CA ALA A 88 -63.70 -40.39 5.20
C ALA A 88 -65.05 -40.66 4.52
N GLN A 89 -65.39 -39.89 3.47
CA GLN A 89 -66.59 -40.05 2.64
C GLN A 89 -66.35 -40.88 1.37
N GLY A 90 -65.12 -41.36 1.18
CA GLY A 90 -64.72 -42.12 -0.02
C GLY A 90 -64.45 -41.26 -1.24
N ASP A 91 -64.25 -39.95 -1.06
CA ASP A 91 -63.76 -39.06 -2.12
C ASP A 91 -62.23 -38.95 -2.03
N TYR A 92 -61.56 -39.62 -2.95
CA TYR A 92 -60.09 -39.68 -3.03
C TYR A 92 -59.53 -38.70 -4.07
N SER A 93 -60.35 -37.84 -4.68
CA SER A 93 -59.92 -36.96 -5.78
C SER A 93 -58.78 -36.02 -5.41
N GLY A 94 -58.70 -35.60 -4.14
CA GLY A 94 -57.62 -34.78 -3.61
C GLY A 94 -56.24 -35.46 -3.55
N ILE A 95 -56.19 -36.80 -3.63
CA ILE A 95 -54.94 -37.58 -3.67
C ILE A 95 -54.73 -38.29 -5.01
N THR A 96 -55.78 -38.64 -5.75
CA THR A 96 -55.66 -39.30 -7.06
C THR A 96 -55.47 -38.29 -8.20
N GLY A 97 -55.83 -37.03 -8.02
CA GLY A 97 -55.70 -35.98 -9.04
C GLY A 97 -54.28 -35.83 -9.62
N PRO A 98 -53.21 -35.76 -8.80
CA PRO A 98 -51.83 -35.75 -9.29
C PRO A 98 -51.46 -37.03 -10.05
N LEU A 99 -51.91 -38.20 -9.58
CA LEU A 99 -51.65 -39.49 -10.25
C LEU A 99 -52.34 -39.55 -11.62
N ASP A 100 -53.57 -39.04 -11.72
CA ASP A 100 -54.33 -38.97 -12.97
C ASP A 100 -53.68 -38.02 -14.01
N GLN A 101 -53.08 -36.92 -13.55
CA GLN A 101 -52.34 -35.98 -14.42
C GLN A 101 -51.07 -36.61 -14.98
N VAL A 102 -50.32 -37.34 -14.15
CA VAL A 102 -49.12 -38.08 -14.60
C VAL A 102 -49.49 -39.18 -15.59
N ARG A 103 -50.59 -39.92 -15.35
CA ARG A 103 -51.08 -40.92 -16.32
C ARG A 103 -51.47 -40.28 -17.66
N ALA A 104 -52.14 -39.14 -17.63
CA ALA A 104 -52.53 -38.42 -18.84
C ALA A 104 -51.31 -37.94 -19.64
N ALA A 105 -50.27 -37.45 -18.97
CA ALA A 105 -49.04 -37.01 -19.62
C ALA A 105 -48.20 -38.18 -20.18
N MET A 106 -48.26 -39.36 -19.54
CA MET A 106 -47.52 -40.55 -19.97
C MET A 106 -48.26 -41.41 -21.00
N ALA A 107 -49.53 -41.12 -21.30
CA ALA A 107 -50.38 -41.96 -22.15
C ALA A 107 -49.92 -42.05 -23.61
N ASP A 108 -49.18 -41.04 -24.08
CA ASP A 108 -48.69 -40.95 -25.46
C ASP A 108 -47.33 -41.63 -25.67
N PHE A 109 -46.70 -42.15 -24.60
CA PHE A 109 -45.40 -42.84 -24.67
C PHE A 109 -45.54 -44.37 -24.73
N PRO A 110 -44.71 -45.08 -25.52
CA PRO A 110 -44.71 -46.54 -25.53
C PRO A 110 -44.40 -47.13 -24.14
N ARG A 111 -45.16 -48.13 -23.70
CA ARG A 111 -45.03 -48.70 -22.34
C ARG A 111 -43.68 -49.41 -22.10
N GLU A 112 -43.01 -49.81 -23.17
CA GLU A 112 -41.69 -50.45 -23.14
C GLU A 112 -40.53 -49.44 -23.13
N MET A 113 -40.80 -48.15 -23.36
CA MET A 113 -39.80 -47.07 -23.29
C MET A 113 -39.35 -46.89 -21.84
N SER A 114 -38.06 -46.60 -21.60
CA SER A 114 -37.59 -46.25 -20.25
C SER A 114 -38.18 -44.90 -19.83
N LEU A 115 -38.42 -44.71 -18.54
CA LEU A 115 -38.96 -43.44 -18.03
C LEU A 115 -38.01 -42.28 -18.35
N ARG A 116 -36.71 -42.56 -18.26
CA ARG A 116 -35.63 -41.65 -18.66
C ARG A 116 -35.79 -41.23 -20.12
N ASP A 117 -35.89 -42.20 -21.05
CA ASP A 117 -36.06 -41.89 -22.48
C ASP A 117 -37.40 -41.20 -22.81
N ALA A 118 -38.46 -41.44 -22.03
CA ALA A 118 -39.75 -40.79 -22.21
C ALA A 118 -39.71 -39.32 -21.77
N ILE A 119 -38.99 -39.03 -20.68
CA ILE A 119 -38.72 -37.68 -20.18
C ILE A 119 -37.77 -36.95 -21.15
N ASP A 120 -36.75 -37.62 -21.67
CA ASP A 120 -35.81 -37.05 -22.64
C ASP A 120 -36.44 -36.77 -24.02
N ASN A 121 -37.51 -37.48 -24.39
CA ASN A 121 -38.26 -37.21 -25.63
C ASN A 121 -39.34 -36.11 -25.49
N LEU A 122 -39.63 -35.65 -24.27
CA LEU A 122 -40.56 -34.54 -24.00
C LEU A 122 -39.91 -33.16 -24.22
N ASP A 123 -38.59 -33.10 -24.22
CA ASP A 123 -37.80 -31.89 -24.38
C ASP A 123 -36.62 -32.16 -25.33
N PRO A 124 -36.67 -31.71 -26.59
CA PRO A 124 -35.58 -31.91 -27.54
C PRO A 124 -34.26 -31.16 -27.18
N SER A 125 -34.19 -30.45 -26.04
CA SER A 125 -33.07 -29.57 -25.66
C SER A 125 -32.22 -29.97 -24.45
N GLY A 126 -32.59 -30.98 -23.62
CA GLY A 126 -31.86 -31.34 -22.38
C GLY A 126 -31.99 -30.27 -21.26
N GLY A 127 -31.93 -30.56 -19.95
CA GLY A 127 -31.37 -31.74 -19.25
C GLY A 127 -30.97 -31.47 -17.78
N THR A 128 -30.09 -32.32 -17.24
CA THR A 128 -29.83 -32.61 -15.80
C THR A 128 -28.85 -31.65 -15.08
N THR A 129 -28.50 -31.89 -13.81
CA THR A 129 -27.55 -31.09 -12.99
C THR A 129 -26.21 -30.78 -13.67
N ASP A 130 -25.68 -31.67 -14.50
CA ASP A 130 -24.48 -31.41 -15.33
C ASP A 130 -24.72 -30.35 -16.44
N GLU A 131 -25.97 -30.19 -16.90
CA GLU A 131 -26.35 -29.13 -17.84
C GLU A 131 -26.64 -27.81 -17.13
N ILE A 132 -27.01 -27.83 -15.84
CA ILE A 132 -27.06 -26.64 -14.99
C ILE A 132 -25.64 -26.14 -14.71
N GLU A 133 -24.67 -27.02 -14.45
CA GLU A 133 -23.23 -26.68 -14.38
C GLU A 133 -22.68 -26.20 -15.74
N GLN A 134 -23.07 -26.78 -16.87
CA GLN A 134 -22.62 -26.32 -18.19
C GLN A 134 -23.31 -25.02 -18.65
N LEU A 135 -24.58 -24.78 -18.32
CA LEU A 135 -25.29 -23.52 -18.58
C LEU A 135 -24.82 -22.41 -17.64
N PHE A 136 -24.49 -22.74 -16.38
CA PHE A 136 -23.86 -21.82 -15.44
C PHE A 136 -22.44 -21.46 -15.89
N ASN A 137 -21.60 -22.46 -16.22
CA ASN A 137 -20.27 -22.23 -16.78
C ASN A 137 -20.32 -21.51 -18.13
N ALA A 138 -21.31 -21.76 -18.99
CA ALA A 138 -21.46 -21.08 -20.28
C ALA A 138 -22.08 -19.68 -20.16
N ALA A 139 -22.94 -19.40 -19.19
CA ALA A 139 -23.48 -18.06 -18.93
C ALA A 139 -22.49 -17.19 -18.15
N GLN A 140 -21.74 -17.78 -17.22
CA GLN A 140 -20.63 -17.14 -16.48
C GLN A 140 -19.44 -16.89 -17.42
N ALA A 141 -19.06 -17.86 -18.26
CA ALA A 141 -18.06 -17.65 -19.31
C ALA A 141 -18.52 -16.66 -20.37
N ARG A 142 -19.82 -16.53 -20.64
CA ARG A 142 -20.34 -15.59 -21.63
C ARG A 142 -20.54 -14.18 -21.09
N THR A 143 -20.92 -14.01 -19.82
CA THR A 143 -20.95 -12.69 -19.15
C THR A 143 -19.53 -12.23 -18.80
N ALA A 144 -18.63 -13.15 -18.44
CA ALA A 144 -17.19 -12.89 -18.38
C ALA A 144 -16.65 -12.55 -19.78
N GLU A 145 -16.81 -13.37 -20.82
CA GLU A 145 -16.36 -13.02 -22.20
C GLU A 145 -16.94 -11.71 -22.75
N LEU A 146 -18.13 -11.27 -22.30
CA LEU A 146 -18.81 -10.05 -22.77
C LEU A 146 -18.48 -8.79 -21.95
N LEU A 147 -17.97 -8.93 -20.72
CA LEU A 147 -17.62 -7.81 -19.84
C LEU A 147 -16.18 -7.87 -19.30
N TRP A 148 -15.44 -8.98 -19.42
CA TRP A 148 -14.14 -9.20 -18.79
C TRP A 148 -13.31 -10.25 -19.55
N GLY A 149 -12.21 -9.85 -20.19
CA GLY A 149 -11.29 -10.80 -20.81
C GLY A 149 -10.49 -11.56 -19.75
N GLN A 150 -10.58 -12.88 -19.69
CA GLN A 150 -9.68 -13.73 -18.89
C GLN A 150 -8.42 -14.05 -19.72
N GLN A 151 -7.26 -13.56 -19.29
CA GLN A 151 -5.96 -14.08 -19.74
C GLN A 151 -5.13 -14.44 -18.50
N ASP A 152 -4.65 -15.68 -18.44
CA ASP A 152 -3.67 -16.13 -17.44
C ASP A 152 -4.05 -15.88 -15.97
N GLY A 153 -5.34 -15.95 -15.62
CA GLY A 153 -5.84 -15.74 -14.24
C GLY A 153 -6.15 -14.28 -13.90
N ILE A 154 -5.86 -13.36 -14.81
CA ILE A 154 -6.13 -11.93 -14.70
C ILE A 154 -7.48 -11.63 -15.37
N PHE A 155 -8.40 -11.01 -14.64
CA PHE A 155 -9.65 -10.52 -15.17
C PHE A 155 -9.48 -9.04 -15.51
N ASN A 156 -9.63 -8.67 -16.79
CA ASN A 156 -9.60 -7.28 -17.26
C ASN A 156 -10.95 -6.83 -17.80
N SER A 157 -11.48 -5.70 -17.32
CA SER A 157 -12.74 -5.15 -17.81
C SER A 157 -12.55 -4.50 -19.20
N PRO A 158 -13.62 -4.30 -19.98
CA PRO A 158 -13.55 -3.63 -21.26
C PRO A 158 -13.29 -2.14 -21.01
N ILE A 159 -12.91 -1.44 -22.06
CA ILE A 159 -12.74 0.01 -22.07
C ILE A 159 -14.14 0.63 -22.20
N PHE A 160 -14.49 1.63 -21.38
CA PHE A 160 -15.79 2.31 -21.45
C PHE A 160 -15.64 3.83 -21.66
N ASP A 161 -16.38 4.35 -22.64
CA ASP A 161 -16.54 5.77 -22.91
C ASP A 161 -17.65 6.34 -22.02
N ILE A 162 -17.29 7.28 -21.13
CA ILE A 162 -18.20 7.91 -20.16
C ILE A 162 -18.32 9.40 -20.46
N ASP A 163 -19.55 9.91 -20.55
CA ASP A 163 -19.84 11.33 -20.52
C ASP A 163 -19.92 11.81 -19.05
N PRO A 164 -18.93 12.58 -18.55
CA PRO A 164 -18.87 12.99 -17.15
C PRO A 164 -19.97 13.99 -16.76
N ASP A 165 -20.56 14.70 -17.72
CA ASP A 165 -21.61 15.70 -17.45
C ASP A 165 -23.00 15.04 -17.34
N THR A 166 -23.21 13.91 -18.03
CA THR A 166 -24.51 13.26 -18.11
C THR A 166 -24.58 11.89 -17.42
N GLY A 167 -23.43 11.29 -17.14
CA GLY A 167 -23.30 9.95 -16.57
C GLY A 167 -23.73 8.82 -17.52
N ILE A 168 -23.90 9.15 -18.79
CA ILE A 168 -24.13 8.17 -19.85
C ILE A 168 -22.80 7.50 -20.17
N TRP A 169 -22.81 6.18 -20.33
CA TRP A 169 -21.60 5.42 -20.61
C TRP A 169 -21.82 4.38 -21.70
N SER A 170 -20.77 3.94 -22.37
CA SER A 170 -20.81 2.89 -23.40
C SER A 170 -19.48 2.14 -23.50
N VAL A 171 -19.47 0.93 -24.06
CA VAL A 171 -18.22 0.18 -24.29
C VAL A 171 -17.47 0.74 -25.52
N PHE A 172 -16.21 1.12 -25.34
CA PHE A 172 -15.35 1.68 -26.38
C PHE A 172 -14.99 0.61 -27.44
N GLY A 173 -15.09 0.97 -28.72
CA GLY A 173 -14.60 0.12 -29.82
C GLY A 173 -15.53 -0.98 -30.33
N ASP A 174 -16.72 -1.21 -29.76
CA ASP A 174 -17.74 -2.14 -30.29
C ASP A 174 -18.99 -1.40 -30.83
N PRO A 175 -18.91 -0.82 -32.06
CA PRO A 175 -20.02 -0.10 -32.66
C PRO A 175 -21.19 -1.01 -33.10
N ALA A 176 -21.07 -2.34 -32.98
CA ALA A 176 -22.10 -3.28 -33.43
C ALA A 176 -23.13 -3.62 -32.34
N ASN A 177 -22.79 -3.48 -31.06
CA ASN A 177 -23.62 -3.98 -29.97
C ASN A 177 -24.18 -2.93 -28.99
N GLY A 178 -23.77 -1.66 -29.06
CA GLY A 178 -24.47 -0.57 -28.38
C GLY A 178 -24.66 -0.74 -26.87
N TYR A 179 -23.74 -1.44 -26.20
CA TYR A 179 -23.77 -1.62 -24.75
C TYR A 179 -23.39 -0.32 -24.05
N GLY A 180 -24.28 0.15 -23.18
CA GLY A 180 -24.15 1.39 -22.43
C GLY A 180 -25.31 1.60 -21.47
N GLY A 181 -25.17 2.55 -20.56
CA GLY A 181 -26.19 2.88 -19.56
C GLY A 181 -26.40 4.37 -19.42
N SER A 182 -27.43 4.73 -18.66
CA SER A 182 -27.95 6.11 -18.62
C SER A 182 -27.51 6.89 -17.39
N THR A 183 -26.89 6.22 -16.43
CA THR A 183 -26.35 6.84 -15.22
C THR A 183 -25.04 6.17 -14.78
N LEU A 184 -24.20 6.93 -14.09
CA LEU A 184 -23.01 6.42 -13.41
C LEU A 184 -23.37 5.35 -12.36
N GLY A 185 -24.51 5.48 -11.67
CA GLY A 185 -24.96 4.45 -10.73
C GLY A 185 -25.23 3.09 -11.38
N GLU A 186 -25.77 3.07 -12.60
CA GLU A 186 -25.95 1.84 -13.39
C GLU A 186 -24.61 1.25 -13.84
N PHE A 187 -23.68 2.12 -14.25
CA PHE A 187 -22.33 1.73 -14.65
C PHE A 187 -21.59 1.03 -13.49
N TYR A 188 -21.65 1.66 -12.33
CA TYR A 188 -20.91 1.27 -11.14
C TYR A 188 -21.52 0.05 -10.45
N SER A 189 -22.84 -0.13 -10.52
CA SER A 189 -23.49 -1.38 -10.10
C SER A 189 -23.06 -2.56 -10.99
N LEU A 190 -22.95 -2.34 -12.31
CA LEU A 190 -22.52 -3.36 -13.27
C LEU A 190 -21.06 -3.77 -13.03
N LEU A 191 -20.16 -2.81 -12.76
CA LEU A 191 -18.77 -3.11 -12.42
C LEU A 191 -18.64 -3.88 -11.10
N GLY A 192 -19.41 -3.50 -10.07
CA GLY A 192 -19.46 -4.25 -8.81
C GLY A 192 -20.00 -5.67 -8.96
N GLU A 193 -21.07 -5.86 -9.73
CA GLU A 193 -21.62 -7.18 -10.06
C GLU A 193 -20.60 -8.03 -10.82
N ALA A 194 -19.89 -7.43 -11.77
CA ALA A 194 -18.90 -8.14 -12.57
C ALA A 194 -17.62 -8.49 -11.79
N ALA A 195 -17.13 -7.59 -10.93
CA ALA A 195 -16.02 -7.84 -10.02
C ALA A 195 -16.36 -8.91 -8.97
N GLY A 196 -17.55 -8.86 -8.37
CA GLY A 196 -18.05 -9.91 -7.46
C GLY A 196 -18.14 -11.27 -8.14
N ASN A 197 -18.62 -11.30 -9.40
CA ASN A 197 -18.66 -12.52 -10.21
C ASN A 197 -17.28 -13.03 -10.62
N ALA A 198 -16.30 -12.15 -10.88
CA ALA A 198 -14.92 -12.54 -11.18
C ALA A 198 -14.23 -13.16 -9.95
N ILE A 199 -14.39 -12.53 -8.77
CA ILE A 199 -13.91 -13.08 -7.49
C ILE A 199 -14.54 -14.46 -7.24
N MET A 200 -15.85 -14.60 -7.44
CA MET A 200 -16.54 -15.88 -7.26
C MET A 200 -16.17 -16.95 -8.30
N ALA A 201 -15.92 -16.55 -9.57
CA ALA A 201 -15.46 -17.44 -10.62
C ALA A 201 -14.05 -17.96 -10.33
N PHE A 202 -13.15 -17.10 -9.84
CA PHE A 202 -11.81 -17.50 -9.40
C PHE A 202 -11.86 -18.45 -8.20
N ILE A 203 -12.63 -18.11 -7.16
CA ILE A 203 -12.88 -18.98 -5.99
C ILE A 203 -13.43 -20.34 -6.45
N GLY A 204 -14.31 -20.33 -7.45
CA GLY A 204 -14.89 -21.52 -8.06
C GLY A 204 -13.90 -22.36 -8.89
N SER A 205 -12.88 -21.75 -9.49
CA SER A 205 -11.87 -22.46 -10.29
C SER A 205 -10.78 -23.16 -9.46
N ASN A 206 -10.65 -22.82 -8.17
CA ASN A 206 -9.69 -23.46 -7.26
C ASN A 206 -10.36 -24.62 -6.48
N ASP A 207 -10.07 -25.85 -6.92
CA ASP A 207 -10.59 -27.12 -6.34
C ASP A 207 -10.39 -27.24 -4.82
N SER A 208 -9.38 -26.57 -4.24
CA SER A 208 -9.07 -26.59 -2.81
C SER A 208 -10.11 -25.85 -1.95
N VAL A 209 -10.61 -24.71 -2.44
CA VAL A 209 -11.53 -23.83 -1.70
C VAL A 209 -12.96 -24.39 -1.74
N ILE A 210 -13.41 -24.88 -2.90
CA ILE A 210 -14.67 -25.63 -3.01
C ILE A 210 -14.63 -26.89 -2.13
N GLY A 211 -13.53 -27.65 -2.16
CA GLY A 211 -13.37 -28.85 -1.35
C GLY A 211 -13.46 -28.59 0.15
N GLU A 212 -12.92 -27.46 0.62
CA GLU A 212 -12.95 -27.06 2.02
C GLU A 212 -14.33 -26.53 2.46
N LEU A 213 -15.00 -25.74 1.62
CA LEU A 213 -16.35 -25.21 1.87
C LEU A 213 -17.42 -26.32 1.88
N LEU A 214 -17.32 -27.29 0.96
CA LEU A 214 -18.17 -28.48 0.97
C LEU A 214 -17.87 -29.38 2.17
N GLY A 215 -16.60 -29.47 2.59
CA GLY A 215 -16.17 -30.19 3.80
C GLY A 215 -16.74 -29.61 5.09
N GLN A 216 -17.10 -28.32 5.11
CA GLN A 216 -17.68 -27.62 6.26
C GLN A 216 -19.22 -27.50 6.21
N GLY A 217 -19.88 -28.07 5.19
CA GLY A 217 -21.34 -28.14 5.11
C GLY A 217 -22.02 -26.89 4.54
N ALA A 218 -21.33 -26.13 3.68
CA ALA A 218 -21.92 -25.01 2.96
C ALA A 218 -23.18 -25.42 2.16
N THR A 219 -24.21 -24.58 2.17
CA THR A 219 -25.50 -24.80 1.50
C THR A 219 -25.69 -23.80 0.36
N ASN A 220 -26.66 -24.03 -0.55
CA ASN A 220 -27.05 -23.05 -1.57
C ASN A 220 -27.37 -21.66 -0.98
N ALA A 221 -27.90 -21.60 0.24
CA ALA A 221 -28.15 -20.34 0.93
C ALA A 221 -26.85 -19.64 1.40
N THR A 222 -25.84 -20.42 1.77
CA THR A 222 -24.51 -19.92 2.16
C THR A 222 -23.76 -19.38 0.93
N PHE A 223 -23.84 -20.08 -0.21
CA PHE A 223 -23.25 -19.61 -1.47
C PHE A 223 -23.98 -18.37 -2.02
N ASN A 224 -25.30 -18.30 -1.99
CA ASN A 224 -26.03 -17.10 -2.44
C ASN A 224 -25.80 -15.89 -1.52
N ALA A 225 -25.69 -16.11 -0.20
CA ALA A 225 -25.30 -15.06 0.74
C ALA A 225 -23.87 -14.60 0.50
N ALA A 226 -22.97 -15.52 0.13
CA ALA A 226 -21.60 -15.20 -0.25
C ALA A 226 -21.51 -14.37 -1.54
N THR A 227 -22.25 -14.75 -2.58
CA THR A 227 -22.34 -14.00 -3.83
C THR A 227 -22.90 -12.60 -3.60
N GLY A 228 -24.02 -12.46 -2.89
CA GLY A 228 -24.60 -11.14 -2.60
C GLY A 228 -23.72 -10.25 -1.72
N ALA A 229 -22.93 -10.85 -0.82
CA ALA A 229 -21.97 -10.11 -0.02
C ALA A 229 -20.68 -9.78 -0.79
N ALA A 230 -20.25 -10.62 -1.73
CA ALA A 230 -19.18 -10.30 -2.68
C ALA A 230 -19.58 -9.18 -3.64
N GLU A 231 -20.83 -9.17 -4.13
CA GLU A 231 -21.42 -8.06 -4.91
C GLU A 231 -21.44 -6.75 -4.10
N THR A 232 -21.89 -6.82 -2.84
CA THR A 232 -21.92 -5.65 -1.95
C THR A 232 -20.50 -5.14 -1.66
N ALA A 233 -19.56 -6.05 -1.43
CA ALA A 233 -18.18 -5.71 -1.14
C ALA A 233 -17.47 -5.12 -2.37
N ALA A 234 -17.68 -5.69 -3.55
CA ALA A 234 -17.17 -5.18 -4.81
C ALA A 234 -17.74 -3.79 -5.13
N ALA A 235 -19.04 -3.55 -4.89
CA ALA A 235 -19.64 -2.23 -5.02
C ALA A 235 -19.05 -1.20 -4.05
N GLN A 236 -18.80 -1.60 -2.79
CA GLN A 236 -18.17 -0.74 -1.78
C GLN A 236 -16.70 -0.43 -2.09
N ALA A 237 -15.93 -1.44 -2.50
CA ALA A 237 -14.57 -1.27 -2.96
C ALA A 237 -14.55 -0.30 -4.13
N PHE A 238 -15.43 -0.51 -5.10
CA PHE A 238 -15.48 0.32 -6.29
C PHE A 238 -15.92 1.78 -6.01
N GLU A 239 -16.87 2.01 -5.08
CA GLU A 239 -17.21 3.36 -4.59
C GLU A 239 -16.03 4.01 -3.85
N ALA A 240 -15.28 3.24 -3.07
CA ALA A 240 -14.08 3.71 -2.40
C ALA A 240 -12.95 4.09 -3.37
N LEU A 241 -12.72 3.27 -4.38
CA LEU A 241 -11.70 3.46 -5.41
C LEU A 241 -11.95 4.72 -6.23
N GLN A 242 -13.22 5.05 -6.49
CA GLN A 242 -13.59 6.35 -7.06
C GLN A 242 -13.38 7.51 -6.08
N GLY A 243 -13.71 7.31 -4.81
CA GLY A 243 -13.46 8.31 -3.77
C GLY A 243 -11.99 8.68 -3.71
N ILE A 244 -11.10 7.70 -3.84
CA ILE A 244 -9.65 7.85 -3.86
C ILE A 244 -9.17 8.49 -5.17
N GLY A 245 -9.64 8.02 -6.33
CA GLY A 245 -9.34 8.67 -7.61
C GLY A 245 -9.80 10.13 -7.66
N THR A 246 -10.94 10.46 -7.03
CA THR A 246 -11.42 11.84 -6.87
C THR A 246 -10.52 12.63 -5.91
N LEU A 247 -10.12 12.03 -4.79
CA LEU A 247 -9.23 12.66 -3.82
C LEU A 247 -7.85 12.96 -4.43
N LEU A 248 -7.30 12.04 -5.21
CA LEU A 248 -6.01 12.18 -5.90
C LEU A 248 -6.06 13.22 -7.04
N THR A 249 -7.19 13.31 -7.76
CA THR A 249 -7.35 14.27 -8.87
C THR A 249 -7.74 15.68 -8.43
N GLU A 250 -8.49 15.83 -7.33
CA GLU A 250 -8.92 17.13 -6.82
C GLU A 250 -7.95 17.73 -5.80
N GLN A 251 -7.03 16.92 -5.26
CA GLN A 251 -6.14 17.34 -4.20
C GLN A 251 -4.69 16.93 -4.46
N SER A 252 -3.92 17.93 -4.87
CA SER A 252 -2.49 18.09 -4.59
C SER A 252 -2.23 18.08 -3.07
N THR A 253 -2.53 16.97 -2.39
CA THR A 253 -2.56 16.91 -0.93
C THR A 253 -1.23 16.49 -0.37
N GLY A 254 -0.52 17.46 0.21
CA GLY A 254 0.65 17.23 1.05
C GLY A 254 0.35 16.56 2.39
N ASP A 255 -0.47 15.49 2.40
CA ASP A 255 -0.65 14.58 3.54
C ASP A 255 -0.87 13.14 3.04
N ALA A 256 0.22 12.51 2.61
CA ALA A 256 0.25 11.15 2.07
C ALA A 256 -0.32 10.11 3.06
N GLN A 257 -0.14 10.32 4.37
CA GLN A 257 -0.67 9.44 5.41
C GLN A 257 -2.20 9.43 5.42
N GLN A 258 -2.84 10.59 5.24
CA GLN A 258 -4.29 10.66 5.18
C GLN A 258 -4.85 9.88 3.97
N VAL A 259 -4.17 9.94 2.83
CA VAL A 259 -4.53 9.18 1.61
C VAL A 259 -4.42 7.69 1.87
N GLN A 260 -3.30 7.25 2.46
CA GLN A 260 -3.05 5.86 2.82
C GLN A 260 -4.06 5.32 3.84
N ASP A 261 -4.37 6.07 4.89
CA ASP A 261 -5.33 5.68 5.93
C ASP A 261 -6.75 5.48 5.35
N GLN A 262 -7.16 6.39 4.46
CA GLN A 262 -8.46 6.29 3.79
C GLN A 262 -8.49 5.11 2.82
N ALA A 263 -7.43 4.90 2.06
CA ALA A 263 -7.25 3.79 1.15
C ALA A 263 -7.29 2.43 1.86
N ALA A 264 -6.43 2.23 2.87
CA ALA A 264 -6.36 1.02 3.67
C ALA A 264 -7.68 0.71 4.38
N GLY A 265 -8.37 1.73 4.90
CA GLY A 265 -9.68 1.57 5.53
C GLY A 265 -10.74 0.96 4.60
N GLN A 266 -10.68 1.28 3.32
CA GLN A 266 -11.64 0.80 2.32
C GLN A 266 -11.33 -0.62 1.84
N VAL A 267 -10.05 -0.95 1.60
CA VAL A 267 -9.60 -2.32 1.30
C VAL A 267 -9.94 -3.25 2.47
N GLN A 268 -9.74 -2.80 3.71
CA GLN A 268 -10.09 -3.58 4.89
C GLN A 268 -11.60 -3.79 5.02
N ALA A 269 -12.43 -2.84 4.61
CA ALA A 269 -13.89 -3.00 4.58
C ALA A 269 -14.32 -4.09 3.58
N LEU A 270 -13.73 -4.10 2.39
CA LEU A 270 -13.92 -5.15 1.38
C LEU A 270 -13.51 -6.53 1.90
N ILE A 271 -12.30 -6.68 2.44
CA ILE A 271 -11.80 -7.95 2.99
C ILE A 271 -12.72 -8.44 4.11
N THR A 272 -13.19 -7.54 4.97
CA THR A 272 -14.10 -7.86 6.08
C THR A 272 -15.46 -8.34 5.55
N ALA A 273 -16.00 -7.68 4.53
CA ALA A 273 -17.25 -8.09 3.90
C ALA A 273 -17.12 -9.47 3.24
N LEU A 274 -16.05 -9.72 2.47
CA LEU A 274 -15.76 -11.02 1.85
C LEU A 274 -15.54 -12.14 2.88
N THR A 275 -14.82 -11.85 3.97
CA THR A 275 -14.58 -12.82 5.05
C THR A 275 -15.87 -13.16 5.81
N ASN A 276 -16.74 -12.18 6.06
CA ASN A 276 -18.04 -12.42 6.70
C ASN A 276 -18.99 -13.23 5.81
N ALA A 277 -18.91 -12.99 4.49
CA ALA A 277 -19.64 -13.70 3.45
C ALA A 277 -19.22 -15.17 3.33
N LEU A 278 -17.91 -15.40 3.36
CA LEU A 278 -17.25 -16.67 3.14
C LEU A 278 -16.27 -16.96 4.28
N PRO A 279 -16.75 -17.43 5.45
CA PRO A 279 -15.87 -17.78 6.56
C PRO A 279 -14.86 -18.86 6.11
N GLY A 280 -13.56 -18.53 6.12
CA GLY A 280 -12.48 -19.44 5.74
C GLY A 280 -11.62 -19.00 4.56
N ILE A 281 -12.04 -18.00 3.78
CA ILE A 281 -11.22 -17.51 2.64
C ILE A 281 -10.20 -16.44 3.03
N SER A 282 -10.13 -16.03 4.30
CA SER A 282 -9.28 -14.92 4.74
C SER A 282 -7.81 -15.09 4.36
N ALA A 283 -7.30 -16.32 4.41
CA ALA A 283 -5.92 -16.61 3.99
C ALA A 283 -5.72 -16.46 2.47
N SER A 284 -6.74 -16.77 1.66
CA SER A 284 -6.73 -16.59 0.21
C SER A 284 -6.88 -15.13 -0.21
N LEU A 285 -7.43 -14.27 0.65
CA LEU A 285 -7.54 -12.84 0.38
C LEU A 285 -6.22 -12.09 0.61
N ASN A 286 -5.20 -12.74 1.19
CA ASN A 286 -3.88 -12.15 1.33
C ASN A 286 -3.13 -12.05 0.00
N THR A 287 -3.55 -12.74 -1.07
CA THR A 287 -2.94 -12.66 -2.40
C THR A 287 -3.70 -11.74 -3.34
N LEU A 288 -4.71 -11.01 -2.83
CA LEU A 288 -5.62 -10.19 -3.62
C LEU A 288 -4.96 -8.87 -4.01
N VAL A 289 -4.76 -8.67 -5.31
CA VAL A 289 -4.39 -7.41 -5.94
C VAL A 289 -5.62 -6.78 -6.56
N LEU A 290 -5.83 -5.50 -6.30
CA LEU A 290 -6.95 -4.70 -6.81
C LEU A 290 -6.41 -3.43 -7.46
N GLY A 291 -6.78 -3.15 -8.69
CA GLY A 291 -6.28 -1.96 -9.37
C GLY A 291 -7.17 -1.45 -10.48
N SER A 292 -6.76 -0.36 -11.10
CA SER A 292 -7.31 0.13 -12.36
C SER A 292 -6.19 0.57 -13.27
N ARG A 293 -6.36 0.33 -14.57
CA ARG A 293 -5.48 0.86 -15.60
C ARG A 293 -6.11 2.11 -16.23
N ASN A 294 -5.88 3.29 -15.66
CA ASN A 294 -6.83 4.42 -15.72
C ASN A 294 -6.64 5.34 -16.96
N SER A 295 -6.84 4.79 -18.17
CA SER A 295 -7.44 5.58 -19.26
C SER A 295 -8.96 5.39 -19.37
N ASP A 296 -9.47 4.28 -18.83
CA ASP A 296 -10.84 3.85 -18.98
C ASP A 296 -11.19 2.95 -17.79
N PRO A 297 -12.47 2.82 -17.40
CA PRO A 297 -12.89 2.16 -16.16
C PRO A 297 -12.78 0.63 -16.27
N SER A 298 -11.53 0.19 -16.37
CA SER A 298 -11.06 -1.18 -16.36
C SER A 298 -10.43 -1.46 -15.01
N PHE A 299 -11.21 -2.15 -14.17
CA PHE A 299 -10.73 -2.65 -12.91
C PHE A 299 -9.92 -3.94 -13.17
N VAL A 300 -8.95 -4.25 -12.32
CA VAL A 300 -8.12 -5.44 -12.37
C VAL A 300 -8.25 -6.16 -11.03
N VAL A 301 -8.54 -7.46 -11.08
CA VAL A 301 -8.49 -8.37 -9.93
C VAL A 301 -7.54 -9.49 -10.26
N SER A 302 -6.48 -9.63 -9.45
CA SER A 302 -5.57 -10.77 -9.52
C SER A 302 -5.42 -11.39 -8.14
N LEU A 303 -5.43 -12.71 -8.07
CA LEU A 303 -5.15 -13.47 -6.83
C LEU A 303 -3.83 -14.24 -6.92
N ASP A 304 -3.12 -14.09 -8.04
CA ASP A 304 -1.85 -14.76 -8.35
C ASP A 304 -0.65 -13.77 -8.38
N GLY A 305 -0.87 -12.49 -8.02
CA GLY A 305 0.16 -11.46 -7.87
C GLY A 305 0.78 -10.90 -9.17
N ASN A 306 0.69 -11.63 -10.29
CA ASN A 306 1.29 -11.18 -11.56
C ASN A 306 0.41 -10.13 -12.26
N VAL A 307 0.59 -8.86 -11.94
CA VAL A 307 0.03 -7.74 -12.67
C VAL A 307 1.15 -6.74 -12.94
N GLU A 308 1.19 -6.19 -14.15
CA GLU A 308 2.01 -5.02 -14.50
C GLU A 308 1.05 -3.84 -14.75
N GLY A 309 1.52 -2.63 -14.56
CA GLY A 309 0.79 -1.43 -14.93
C GLY A 309 0.71 -1.23 -16.45
N SER A 310 0.23 -0.06 -16.87
CA SER A 310 -0.12 0.27 -18.24
C SER A 310 0.75 1.39 -18.81
N GLU A 311 0.39 1.90 -20.00
CA GLU A 311 1.05 3.11 -20.54
C GLU A 311 0.33 4.41 -20.09
N HIS A 312 -0.64 4.30 -19.19
CA HIS A 312 -1.44 5.39 -18.65
C HIS A 312 -1.39 5.33 -17.13
N GLY A 313 -1.74 6.44 -16.47
CA GLY A 313 -1.74 6.48 -15.02
C GLY A 313 -2.70 5.46 -14.43
N ASP A 314 -2.22 4.71 -13.44
CA ASP A 314 -2.86 3.57 -12.84
C ASP A 314 -3.01 3.77 -11.32
N TRP A 315 -3.81 2.92 -10.68
CA TRP A 315 -3.71 2.76 -9.24
C TRP A 315 -3.81 1.28 -8.88
N PHE A 316 -3.00 0.84 -7.92
CA PHE A 316 -2.95 -0.57 -7.50
C PHE A 316 -2.79 -0.70 -5.98
N TYR A 317 -3.65 -1.54 -5.39
CA TYR A 317 -3.42 -2.21 -4.12
C TYR A 317 -2.86 -3.58 -4.41
N LEU A 318 -1.63 -3.81 -3.97
CA LEU A 318 -1.00 -5.10 -4.09
C LEU A 318 -1.48 -6.03 -2.97
N SER A 319 -0.83 -7.17 -2.86
CA SER A 319 -1.22 -8.22 -1.93
C SER A 319 -0.68 -7.93 -0.52
N LYS A 320 -0.83 -8.87 0.41
CA LYS A 320 -0.18 -8.81 1.74
C LYS A 320 1.10 -9.64 1.80
N ASN A 321 1.64 -9.98 0.64
CA ASN A 321 2.89 -10.72 0.53
C ASN A 321 3.86 -9.86 -0.25
N ALA A 322 5.15 -10.18 -0.15
CA ALA A 322 6.18 -9.56 -0.98
C ALA A 322 5.82 -9.59 -2.46
N ASP A 323 5.59 -8.41 -3.02
CA ASP A 323 5.19 -8.15 -4.38
C ASP A 323 6.33 -7.48 -5.17
N SER A 324 6.33 -7.68 -6.48
CA SER A 324 7.23 -6.99 -7.41
C SER A 324 6.35 -6.39 -8.49
N PHE A 325 6.30 -5.05 -8.54
CA PHE A 325 5.35 -4.34 -9.38
C PHE A 325 6.00 -3.16 -10.09
N ASP A 326 5.63 -2.96 -11.35
CA ASP A 326 6.05 -1.86 -12.21
C ASP A 326 4.80 -1.16 -12.73
N GLY A 327 4.64 0.12 -12.40
CA GLY A 327 3.53 0.98 -12.82
C GLY A 327 3.55 1.30 -14.31
N GLY A 328 4.74 1.39 -14.90
CA GLY A 328 4.93 1.60 -16.34
C GLY A 328 5.04 3.07 -16.70
N LEU A 329 4.11 3.58 -17.51
CA LEU A 329 4.07 5.00 -17.89
C LEU A 329 2.76 5.62 -17.40
N GLY A 330 2.75 6.95 -17.26
CA GLY A 330 1.64 7.69 -16.69
C GLY A 330 1.76 7.84 -15.18
N THR A 331 0.96 8.76 -14.62
CA THR A 331 0.96 9.05 -13.18
C THR A 331 0.26 7.94 -12.40
N ASP A 332 1.05 7.15 -11.69
CA ASP A 332 0.64 5.95 -10.98
C ASP A 332 0.52 6.18 -9.47
N VAL A 333 -0.38 5.42 -8.84
CA VAL A 333 -0.49 5.36 -7.38
C VAL A 333 -0.45 3.91 -6.89
N LEU A 334 0.66 3.54 -6.27
CA LEU A 334 0.96 2.16 -5.88
C LEU A 334 0.92 2.00 -4.36
N PHE A 335 0.24 0.97 -3.88
CA PHE A 335 0.16 0.59 -2.46
C PHE A 335 0.61 -0.86 -2.28
N GLY A 336 1.75 -1.08 -1.62
CA GLY A 336 2.33 -2.40 -1.33
C GLY A 336 1.57 -3.16 -0.22
N LEU A 337 1.22 -2.47 0.87
CA LEU A 337 0.50 -2.96 2.05
C LEU A 337 1.36 -3.69 3.10
N GLU A 338 1.42 -5.02 3.07
CA GLU A 338 2.22 -5.84 4.00
C GLU A 338 3.16 -6.70 3.17
N GLY A 339 4.36 -6.95 3.67
CA GLY A 339 5.36 -7.76 2.97
C GLY A 339 6.45 -6.89 2.36
N ASN A 340 7.61 -7.50 2.11
CA ASN A 340 8.76 -6.79 1.56
C ASN A 340 8.60 -6.58 0.05
N ASP A 341 8.09 -5.42 -0.34
CA ASP A 341 7.70 -5.11 -1.70
C ASP A 341 8.83 -4.48 -2.51
N THR A 342 8.76 -4.63 -3.83
CA THR A 342 9.63 -3.94 -4.79
C THR A 342 8.75 -3.22 -5.80
N LEU A 343 8.62 -1.90 -5.63
CA LEU A 343 7.72 -1.05 -6.42
C LEU A 343 8.51 -0.09 -7.30
N THR A 344 8.15 -0.04 -8.59
CA THR A 344 8.64 0.95 -9.54
C THR A 344 7.46 1.78 -10.05
N GLY A 345 7.56 3.11 -9.95
CA GLY A 345 6.58 4.05 -10.51
C GLY A 345 6.65 4.05 -12.03
N GLY A 346 7.70 4.66 -12.59
CA GLY A 346 7.78 4.80 -14.03
C GLY A 346 8.56 6.02 -14.50
N ALA A 347 8.00 6.75 -15.46
CA ALA A 347 8.65 7.91 -16.08
C ALA A 347 7.90 9.23 -15.87
N ASP A 348 6.71 9.17 -15.27
CA ASP A 348 5.81 10.29 -15.03
C ASP A 348 5.65 10.49 -13.51
N GLU A 349 4.94 11.54 -13.08
CA GLU A 349 4.84 11.86 -11.64
C GLU A 349 4.04 10.79 -10.90
N ASP A 350 4.68 10.01 -10.03
CA ASP A 350 4.11 8.84 -9.37
C ASP A 350 4.01 9.00 -7.84
N VAL A 351 3.15 8.20 -7.21
CA VAL A 351 3.02 8.12 -5.74
C VAL A 351 3.11 6.67 -5.28
N LEU A 352 4.15 6.36 -4.51
CA LEU A 352 4.45 5.02 -4.02
C LEU A 352 4.28 4.96 -2.50
N PHE A 353 3.51 3.97 -2.03
CA PHE A 353 3.38 3.61 -0.62
C PHE A 353 3.87 2.17 -0.45
N GLY A 354 4.96 1.96 0.26
CA GLY A 354 5.47 0.62 0.60
C GLY A 354 4.48 -0.09 1.53
N GLY A 355 4.31 0.44 2.73
CA GLY A 355 3.35 -0.07 3.70
C GLY A 355 4.06 -0.54 4.97
N ALA A 356 3.98 -1.83 5.28
CA ALA A 356 4.61 -2.44 6.43
C ALA A 356 5.58 -3.52 5.99
N ASP A 357 6.64 -3.73 6.78
CA ASP A 357 7.83 -4.53 6.47
C ASP A 357 8.83 -3.73 5.59
N ASP A 358 9.94 -4.35 5.20
CA ASP A 358 11.07 -3.62 4.59
C ASP A 358 10.93 -3.57 3.05
N ASP A 359 10.65 -2.39 2.50
CA ASP A 359 10.32 -2.17 1.09
C ASP A 359 11.46 -1.55 0.25
N HIS A 360 11.43 -1.83 -1.06
CA HIS A 360 12.29 -1.18 -2.06
C HIS A 360 11.46 -0.40 -3.07
N LEU A 361 11.58 0.93 -3.06
CA LEU A 361 10.72 1.84 -3.80
C LEU A 361 11.56 2.66 -4.79
N THR A 362 11.23 2.64 -6.08
CA THR A 362 11.86 3.47 -7.11
C THR A 362 10.79 4.30 -7.79
N GLY A 363 10.81 5.63 -7.61
CA GLY A 363 9.87 6.53 -8.29
C GLY A 363 10.09 6.48 -9.80
N GLY A 364 11.31 6.83 -10.22
CA GLY A 364 11.72 6.76 -11.61
C GLY A 364 12.04 8.16 -12.12
N ALA A 365 11.60 8.52 -13.32
CA ALA A 365 11.76 9.90 -13.80
C ALA A 365 10.54 10.76 -13.43
N ALA A 366 10.71 12.08 -13.50
CA ALA A 366 9.74 13.09 -13.02
C ALA A 366 9.81 13.31 -11.51
N ASN A 367 8.75 13.84 -10.89
CA ASN A 367 8.80 14.26 -9.49
C ASN A 367 7.84 13.38 -8.70
N ASP A 368 8.39 12.48 -7.88
CA ASP A 368 7.61 11.43 -7.25
C ASP A 368 7.39 11.66 -5.76
N GLY A 369 6.31 11.10 -5.23
CA GLY A 369 6.05 10.99 -3.80
C GLY A 369 6.31 9.57 -3.32
N ILE A 370 7.33 9.36 -2.50
CA ILE A 370 7.70 8.02 -2.00
C ILE A 370 7.52 7.97 -0.48
N ASN A 371 6.68 7.05 -0.03
CA ASN A 371 6.44 6.75 1.37
C ASN A 371 6.77 5.28 1.66
N GLY A 372 7.82 5.02 2.44
CA GLY A 372 8.19 3.65 2.85
C GLY A 372 7.16 3.07 3.80
N GLY A 373 6.97 3.72 4.94
CA GLY A 373 5.93 3.37 5.90
C GLY A 373 6.54 2.82 7.20
N ASP A 374 6.05 1.66 7.65
CA ASP A 374 6.55 0.96 8.84
C ASP A 374 7.59 -0.10 8.40
N GLY A 375 8.88 0.15 8.56
CA GLY A 375 9.89 -0.81 8.13
C GLY A 375 11.29 -0.21 8.17
N GLU A 376 12.26 -0.93 7.61
CA GLU A 376 13.53 -0.35 7.17
C GLU A 376 13.51 -0.22 5.64
N ASP A 377 13.05 0.92 5.15
CA ASP A 377 12.70 1.10 3.75
C ASP A 377 13.83 1.72 2.93
N THR A 378 13.90 1.34 1.65
CA THR A 378 14.94 1.80 0.72
C THR A 378 14.33 2.50 -0.50
N ALA A 379 14.65 3.78 -0.68
CA ALA A 379 14.38 4.49 -1.93
C ALA A 379 15.54 4.31 -2.93
N GLY A 380 15.23 3.81 -4.12
CA GLY A 380 16.18 3.55 -5.21
C GLY A 380 16.27 4.68 -6.22
N PHE A 381 17.51 5.01 -6.61
CA PHE A 381 17.84 6.04 -7.61
C PHE A 381 18.75 5.43 -8.69
N THR A 382 18.44 5.68 -9.95
CA THR A 382 19.21 5.17 -11.10
C THR A 382 20.58 5.86 -11.21
N GLY A 383 20.65 7.03 -10.58
CA GLY A 383 21.76 7.80 -10.03
C GLY A 383 23.11 7.24 -9.70
N ALA A 384 24.20 7.89 -10.13
CA ALA A 384 25.37 7.95 -9.25
C ALA A 384 25.10 8.98 -8.13
N MET A 385 25.48 8.69 -6.90
CA MET A 385 25.23 9.54 -5.72
C MET A 385 25.68 11.00 -5.91
N GLY A 386 26.79 11.22 -6.63
CA GLY A 386 27.33 12.55 -6.94
C GLY A 386 26.45 13.44 -7.84
N ARG A 387 25.32 12.93 -8.35
CA ARG A 387 24.35 13.70 -9.15
C ARG A 387 23.27 14.37 -8.30
N TYR A 388 23.12 13.98 -7.03
CA TYR A 388 21.95 14.31 -6.22
C TYR A 388 22.18 15.40 -5.20
N THR A 389 21.15 16.23 -5.00
CA THR A 389 21.03 17.15 -3.87
C THR A 389 20.02 16.56 -2.90
N LEU A 390 20.45 16.23 -1.68
CA LEU A 390 19.58 15.84 -0.57
C LEU A 390 19.27 17.08 0.27
N GLN A 391 17.99 17.42 0.40
CA GLN A 391 17.49 18.49 1.24
C GLN A 391 16.72 17.88 2.41
N MET A 392 17.10 18.23 3.63
CA MET A 392 16.37 17.84 4.85
C MET A 392 15.86 19.09 5.58
N SER A 393 14.58 19.07 5.92
CA SER A 393 13.88 20.23 6.48
C SER A 393 13.62 20.08 7.98
N ALA A 394 13.48 21.21 8.69
CA ALA A 394 13.21 21.23 10.13
C ALA A 394 11.86 20.56 10.53
N ASP A 395 10.93 20.42 9.59
CA ASP A 395 9.65 19.73 9.76
C ASP A 395 9.72 18.23 9.46
N GLY A 396 10.91 17.71 9.16
CA GLY A 396 11.13 16.30 8.80
C GLY A 396 10.96 16.01 7.31
N GLY A 397 10.65 17.01 6.48
CA GLY A 397 10.56 16.82 5.03
C GLY A 397 11.91 16.49 4.41
N ILE A 398 11.96 15.42 3.60
CA ILE A 398 13.12 15.03 2.82
C ILE A 398 12.77 15.20 1.34
N VAL A 399 13.63 15.93 0.62
CA VAL A 399 13.54 16.10 -0.82
C VAL A 399 14.87 15.72 -1.44
N ILE A 400 14.85 14.97 -2.51
CA ILE A 400 16.04 14.61 -3.26
C ILE A 400 15.87 15.02 -4.72
N GLU A 401 16.86 15.73 -5.25
CA GLU A 401 16.87 16.24 -6.62
C GLU A 401 18.00 15.56 -7.39
N ASP A 402 17.68 14.84 -8.47
CA ASP A 402 18.62 14.55 -9.55
C ASP A 402 18.83 15.82 -10.38
N ARG A 403 20.06 16.33 -10.38
CA ARG A 403 20.41 17.54 -11.13
C ARG A 403 20.47 17.31 -12.64
N GLN A 404 20.27 16.07 -13.11
CA GLN A 404 20.18 15.73 -14.52
C GLN A 404 18.74 15.89 -15.03
N THR A 405 18.54 16.65 -16.12
CA THR A 405 17.21 17.01 -16.65
C THR A 405 16.36 15.85 -17.17
N ASP A 406 16.98 14.71 -17.45
CA ASP A 406 16.36 13.46 -17.93
C ASP A 406 16.69 12.28 -17.00
N GLY A 407 17.06 12.59 -15.76
CA GLY A 407 17.30 11.62 -14.69
C GLY A 407 16.06 11.38 -13.83
N ASP A 408 16.27 11.14 -12.55
CA ASP A 408 15.21 10.74 -11.63
C ASP A 408 14.34 11.92 -11.14
N GLY A 409 14.61 13.15 -11.60
CA GLY A 409 13.85 14.35 -11.24
C GLY A 409 13.92 14.76 -9.77
N THR A 410 12.82 15.20 -9.15
CA THR A 410 12.80 15.74 -7.78
C THR A 410 11.73 15.08 -6.93
N ASP A 411 12.17 14.22 -6.01
CA ASP A 411 11.29 13.35 -5.24
C ASP A 411 11.15 13.83 -3.80
N THR A 412 9.96 13.60 -3.24
CA THR A 412 9.67 13.82 -1.82
C THR A 412 9.61 12.48 -1.10
N LEU A 413 10.37 12.34 -0.03
CA LEU A 413 10.51 11.08 0.72
C LEU A 413 9.93 11.20 2.12
N THR A 414 9.19 10.18 2.55
CA THR A 414 8.67 10.03 3.92
C THR A 414 8.87 8.59 4.38
N GLY A 415 9.27 8.38 5.64
CA GLY A 415 9.47 7.02 6.17
C GLY A 415 10.46 6.19 5.34
N ILE A 416 11.60 6.79 4.97
CA ILE A 416 12.68 6.11 4.25
C ILE A 416 13.95 6.16 5.11
N GLU A 417 14.55 5.00 5.34
CA GLU A 417 15.76 4.83 6.14
C GLU A 417 17.01 4.81 5.27
N THR A 418 16.93 4.27 4.05
CA THR A 418 18.09 4.11 3.15
C THR A 418 17.83 4.69 1.77
N LEU A 419 18.81 5.40 1.22
CA LEU A 419 18.84 5.79 -0.19
C LEU A 419 19.86 4.90 -0.93
N SER A 420 19.46 4.28 -2.03
CA SER A 420 20.29 3.39 -2.84
C SER A 420 20.57 4.00 -4.21
N PHE A 421 21.84 4.25 -4.52
CA PHE A 421 22.30 4.81 -5.79
C PHE A 421 23.04 3.74 -6.62
N SER A 422 23.03 3.84 -7.95
CA SER A 422 23.75 2.93 -8.86
C SER A 422 25.27 2.90 -8.66
N SER A 423 25.84 3.96 -8.08
CA SER A 423 27.20 3.96 -7.54
C SER A 423 27.35 5.00 -6.45
N GLY A 424 28.15 4.67 -5.44
CA GLY A 424 28.37 5.55 -4.30
C GLY A 424 29.55 6.50 -4.46
N TRP A 425 29.69 7.36 -3.47
CA TRP A 425 30.82 8.27 -3.33
C TRP A 425 32.04 7.54 -2.75
N SER A 426 33.25 8.11 -2.85
CA SER A 426 34.52 7.49 -2.42
C SER A 426 34.57 7.00 -0.97
N ILE A 427 33.63 7.41 -0.12
CA ILE A 427 33.50 7.00 1.28
C ILE A 427 32.34 6.02 1.51
N PHE A 428 31.45 5.86 0.53
CA PHE A 428 30.27 4.98 0.50
C PHE A 428 30.35 4.06 -0.72
N ASP A 429 31.38 3.23 -0.79
CA ASP A 429 31.75 2.39 -1.96
C ASP A 429 30.63 1.44 -2.49
N GLN A 430 29.46 1.37 -1.83
CA GLN A 430 28.33 0.50 -2.20
C GLN A 430 27.12 1.23 -2.77
N GLY A 431 27.08 2.57 -2.77
CA GLY A 431 25.92 3.31 -3.28
C GLY A 431 24.79 3.50 -2.28
N ASP A 432 24.85 2.90 -1.09
CA ASP A 432 23.84 3.07 -0.06
C ASP A 432 24.18 4.23 0.88
N PHE A 433 23.16 5.01 1.24
CA PHE A 433 23.23 6.13 2.19
C PHE A 433 22.17 5.96 3.27
N ASP A 434 22.62 5.70 4.49
CA ASP A 434 21.78 5.53 5.67
C ASP A 434 21.35 6.89 6.23
N LEU A 435 20.05 7.18 6.15
CA LEU A 435 19.46 8.41 6.67
C LEU A 435 19.30 8.39 8.20
N SER A 436 19.16 7.22 8.81
CA SER A 436 18.91 7.07 10.25
C SER A 436 20.03 7.68 11.11
N VAL A 437 21.26 7.73 10.57
CA VAL A 437 22.43 8.28 11.26
C VAL A 437 22.63 9.79 11.05
N VAL A 438 21.86 10.43 10.16
CA VAL A 438 22.01 11.85 9.81
C VAL A 438 20.75 12.70 10.03
N GLN A 439 19.57 12.12 10.21
CA GLN A 439 18.32 12.87 10.37
C GLN A 439 18.22 13.66 11.69
N GLY A 440 18.90 13.24 12.76
CA GLY A 440 18.77 13.86 14.09
C GLY A 440 19.15 15.35 14.14
N ILE A 441 19.95 15.83 13.17
CA ILE A 441 20.34 17.23 13.07
C ILE A 441 19.17 18.18 12.77
N THR A 442 18.10 17.72 12.11
CA THR A 442 16.94 18.57 11.74
C THR A 442 16.17 19.08 12.95
N GLY A 443 16.27 18.38 14.09
CA GLY A 443 15.66 18.78 15.37
C GLY A 443 16.47 19.79 16.19
N LEU A 444 17.64 20.22 15.69
CA LEU A 444 18.51 21.20 16.38
C LEU A 444 18.16 22.63 15.96
N ASP A 445 18.39 23.59 16.87
CA ASP A 445 18.30 25.01 16.54
C ASP A 445 19.61 25.57 15.94
N GLN A 446 19.54 26.77 15.36
CA GLN A 446 20.70 27.49 14.80
C GLN A 446 21.88 27.57 15.77
N ALA A 447 21.63 27.88 17.05
CA ALA A 447 22.71 28.09 18.02
C ALA A 447 23.43 26.77 18.36
N GLN A 448 22.68 25.66 18.33
CA GLN A 448 23.26 24.32 18.43
C GLN A 448 24.09 24.00 17.19
N ILE A 449 23.59 24.26 15.98
CA ILE A 449 24.35 24.08 14.72
C ILE A 449 25.66 24.90 14.73
N ASP A 450 25.57 26.18 15.08
CA ASP A 450 26.72 27.08 15.20
C ASP A 450 27.79 26.50 16.14
N THR A 451 27.38 25.84 17.23
CA THR A 451 28.31 25.21 18.17
C THR A 451 29.14 24.09 17.51
N PHE A 452 28.56 23.29 16.62
CA PHE A 452 29.32 22.26 15.88
C PHE A 452 30.24 22.89 14.85
N ILE A 453 29.77 23.90 14.13
CA ILE A 453 30.58 24.62 13.16
C ILE A 453 31.81 25.22 13.85
N GLU A 454 31.61 25.85 15.02
CA GLU A 454 32.71 26.38 15.85
C GLU A 454 33.68 25.30 16.33
N LEU A 455 33.19 24.10 16.70
CA LEU A 455 34.06 22.97 17.03
C LEU A 455 34.92 22.55 15.84
N TYR A 456 34.36 22.46 14.64
CA TYR A 456 35.13 22.16 13.44
C TYR A 456 36.18 23.23 13.14
N ILE A 457 35.80 24.50 13.24
CA ILE A 457 36.72 25.64 13.11
C ILE A 457 37.85 25.53 14.14
N ALA A 458 37.55 25.15 15.38
CA ALA A 458 38.51 25.13 16.45
C ALA A 458 39.49 23.94 16.37
N TYR A 459 39.00 22.75 16.00
CA TYR A 459 39.80 21.52 15.96
C TYR A 459 40.47 21.24 14.61
N PHE A 460 39.85 21.63 13.50
CA PHE A 460 40.33 21.36 12.14
C PHE A 460 40.76 22.62 11.38
N ASN A 461 40.36 23.81 11.86
CA ASN A 461 40.64 25.08 11.18
C ASN A 461 40.07 25.16 9.75
N ARG A 462 38.89 24.57 9.55
CA ARG A 462 38.09 24.61 8.32
C ARG A 462 36.59 24.66 8.66
N ALA A 463 35.76 24.92 7.67
CA ALA A 463 34.33 24.62 7.78
C ALA A 463 34.12 23.11 7.97
N PRO A 464 33.03 22.67 8.62
CA PRO A 464 32.64 21.27 8.54
C PRO A 464 32.32 20.90 7.09
N ASP A 465 32.56 19.65 6.74
CA ASP A 465 31.88 19.01 5.62
C ASP A 465 30.43 18.70 6.03
N ALA A 466 29.48 18.80 5.10
CA ALA A 466 28.06 18.66 5.41
C ALA A 466 27.73 17.29 6.01
N LEU A 467 28.29 16.21 5.45
CA LEU A 467 28.11 14.86 6.00
C LEU A 467 28.59 14.75 7.46
N GLY A 468 29.81 15.21 7.76
CA GLY A 468 30.35 15.21 9.12
C GLY A 468 29.52 16.07 10.07
N LEU A 469 29.06 17.24 9.62
CA LEU A 469 28.15 18.07 10.40
C LEU A 469 26.88 17.31 10.78
N TYR A 470 26.26 16.61 9.82
CA TYR A 470 25.01 15.88 10.02
C TYR A 470 25.19 14.71 10.98
N PHE A 471 26.28 13.96 10.84
CA PHE A 471 26.62 12.86 11.72
C PHE A 471 26.79 13.33 13.18
N TRP A 472 27.60 14.37 13.42
CA TRP A 472 27.83 14.86 14.77
C TRP A 472 26.63 15.60 15.36
N GLY A 473 25.89 16.36 14.55
CA GLY A 473 24.62 16.96 14.95
C GLY A 473 23.63 15.90 15.42
N SER A 474 23.48 14.82 14.65
CA SER A 474 22.61 13.69 15.02
C SER A 474 23.11 12.94 16.26
N ALA A 475 24.42 12.72 16.39
CA ALA A 475 25.00 12.13 17.60
C ALA A 475 24.72 12.98 18.85
N PHE A 476 24.74 14.31 18.73
CA PHE A 476 24.40 15.22 19.82
C PHE A 476 22.91 15.18 20.15
N ALA A 477 22.04 15.21 19.13
CA ALA A 477 20.59 15.04 19.31
C ALA A 477 20.26 13.74 20.07
N ASN A 478 21.05 12.70 19.83
CA ASN A 478 20.97 11.39 20.50
C ASN A 478 21.69 11.31 21.86
N GLY A 479 22.20 12.43 22.39
CA GLY A 479 22.71 12.56 23.76
C GLY A 479 24.23 12.47 23.92
N THR A 480 25.01 12.43 22.82
CA THR A 480 26.47 12.53 22.89
C THR A 480 26.87 13.93 23.35
N SER A 481 27.70 14.04 24.39
CA SER A 481 28.11 15.34 24.94
C SER A 481 29.21 16.01 24.12
N LEU A 482 29.29 17.34 24.18
CA LEU A 482 30.37 18.10 23.54
C LEU A 482 31.77 17.69 24.04
N ASP A 483 31.88 17.29 25.31
CA ASP A 483 33.14 16.79 25.89
C ASP A 483 33.58 15.45 25.26
N GLU A 484 32.63 14.55 25.00
CA GLU A 484 32.90 13.28 24.31
C GLU A 484 33.30 13.52 22.85
N MET A 485 32.60 14.41 22.14
CA MET A 485 32.95 14.80 20.77
C MET A 485 34.34 15.44 20.69
N ALA A 486 34.62 16.40 21.58
CA ALA A 486 35.91 17.08 21.68
C ALA A 486 37.08 16.09 21.87
N ALA A 487 36.86 15.04 22.67
CA ALA A 487 37.85 13.98 22.84
C ALA A 487 38.08 13.19 21.54
N LEU A 488 37.01 12.87 20.80
CA LEU A 488 37.09 12.14 19.53
C LEU A 488 37.68 12.97 18.39
N PHE A 489 37.47 14.29 18.39
CA PHE A 489 38.03 15.20 17.40
C PHE A 489 39.56 15.32 17.58
N LEU A 490 40.05 15.37 18.82
CA LEU A 490 41.50 15.48 19.07
C LEU A 490 42.30 14.33 18.46
N ASP A 491 41.73 13.13 18.43
CA ASP A 491 42.41 11.92 17.96
C ASP A 491 42.42 11.77 16.43
N GLN A 492 41.70 12.63 15.69
CA GLN A 492 41.69 12.62 14.23
C GLN A 492 43.06 13.02 13.65
N ASP A 493 43.45 12.38 12.54
CA ASP A 493 44.73 12.64 11.88
C ASP A 493 44.90 14.11 11.47
N GLU A 494 43.82 14.75 11.01
CA GLU A 494 43.77 16.17 10.65
C GLU A 494 44.05 17.08 11.86
N THR A 495 43.44 16.79 13.00
CA THR A 495 43.67 17.55 14.23
C THR A 495 45.08 17.33 14.76
N ARG A 496 45.64 16.12 14.66
CA ARG A 496 47.02 15.84 15.08
C ARG A 496 48.07 16.48 14.15
N ALA A 497 47.72 16.70 12.89
CA ALA A 497 48.54 17.49 11.97
C ALA A 497 48.53 18.98 12.35
N THR A 498 47.37 19.50 12.77
CA THR A 498 47.21 20.87 13.24
C THR A 498 47.85 21.08 14.61
N TYR A 499 47.66 20.15 15.54
CA TYR A 499 48.12 20.22 16.93
C TYR A 499 48.97 18.99 17.28
N PRO A 500 50.30 19.04 17.03
CA PRO A 500 51.19 17.90 17.24
C PRO A 500 51.15 17.37 18.67
N THR A 501 51.05 16.04 18.83
CA THR A 501 50.92 15.41 20.15
C THR A 501 52.16 15.58 21.04
N ASP A 502 53.32 15.87 20.46
CA ASP A 502 54.59 16.11 21.16
C ASP A 502 54.86 17.60 21.46
N ALA A 503 53.97 18.51 21.04
CA ALA A 503 54.06 19.94 21.38
C ALA A 503 54.05 20.14 22.90
N THR A 504 54.71 21.19 23.41
CA THR A 504 54.58 21.57 24.82
C THR A 504 53.20 22.15 25.10
N ASN A 505 52.76 22.22 26.37
CA ASN A 505 51.48 22.86 26.70
C ASN A 505 51.45 24.35 26.29
N LEU A 506 52.60 25.03 26.36
CA LEU A 506 52.75 26.40 25.90
C LEU A 506 52.57 26.53 24.38
N ASP A 507 53.26 25.68 23.61
CA ASP A 507 53.18 25.69 22.14
C ASP A 507 51.76 25.33 21.68
N PHE A 508 51.16 24.29 22.29
CA PHE A 508 49.79 23.88 22.04
C PHE A 508 48.79 25.01 22.32
N ALA A 509 48.82 25.61 23.52
CA ALA A 509 47.91 26.70 23.87
C ALA A 509 48.09 27.93 22.95
N THR A 510 49.34 28.26 22.59
CA THR A 510 49.62 29.38 21.66
C THR A 510 49.02 29.12 20.29
N GLN A 511 49.13 27.90 19.78
CA GLN A 511 48.58 27.51 18.49
C GLN A 511 47.04 27.52 18.50
N VAL A 512 46.42 27.02 19.57
CA VAL A 512 44.96 27.09 19.76
C VAL A 512 44.48 28.54 19.73
N TYR A 513 45.15 29.47 20.41
CA TYR A 513 44.80 30.89 20.33
C TYR A 513 44.90 31.45 18.91
N SER A 514 45.95 31.09 18.17
CA SER A 514 46.12 31.53 16.79
C SER A 514 45.01 31.02 15.88
N ASN A 515 44.60 29.76 16.04
CA ASN A 515 43.61 29.12 15.16
C ASN A 515 42.18 29.49 15.52
N VAL A 516 41.83 29.37 16.82
CA VAL A 516 40.47 29.58 17.33
C VAL A 516 40.13 31.07 17.38
N LEU A 517 41.07 31.89 17.83
CA LEU A 517 40.83 33.31 18.05
C LEU A 517 41.48 34.20 16.98
N GLY A 518 42.33 33.68 16.10
CA GLY A 518 42.91 34.52 15.02
C GLY A 518 43.83 35.63 15.52
N ARG A 519 44.38 35.50 16.74
CA ARG A 519 45.26 36.50 17.36
C ARG A 519 46.38 35.87 18.19
N THR A 520 47.41 36.66 18.47
CA THR A 520 48.40 36.30 19.48
C THR A 520 47.73 36.31 20.87
N PRO A 521 47.98 35.29 21.72
CA PRO A 521 47.47 35.28 23.09
C PRO A 521 48.03 36.46 23.89
N ASP A 522 47.19 37.04 24.74
CA ASP A 522 47.66 37.92 25.80
C ASP A 522 48.36 37.09 26.89
N GLN A 523 49.37 37.67 27.54
CA GLN A 523 50.20 36.92 28.48
C GLN A 523 49.39 36.36 29.67
N ALA A 524 48.42 37.13 30.16
CA ALA A 524 47.62 36.72 31.31
C ALA A 524 46.72 35.51 30.98
N GLY A 525 46.03 35.54 29.84
CA GLY A 525 45.23 34.42 29.34
C GLY A 525 46.09 33.19 29.05
N LEU A 526 47.24 33.37 28.41
CA LEU A 526 48.16 32.26 28.13
C LEU A 526 48.66 31.59 29.42
N ASP A 527 49.10 32.38 30.40
CA ASP A 527 49.58 31.87 31.69
C ASP A 527 48.47 31.12 32.44
N PHE A 528 47.24 31.63 32.40
CA PHE A 528 46.08 30.97 32.99
C PHE A 528 45.83 29.59 32.37
N TRP A 529 45.73 29.53 31.04
CA TRP A 529 45.38 28.31 30.30
C TRP A 529 46.48 27.26 30.33
N VAL A 530 47.75 27.66 30.17
CA VAL A 530 48.90 26.76 30.35
C VAL A 530 48.93 26.23 31.78
N GLY A 531 48.61 27.08 32.77
CA GLY A 531 48.47 26.66 34.16
C GLY A 531 47.38 25.59 34.37
N GLN A 532 46.23 25.70 33.69
CA GLN A 532 45.16 24.68 33.75
C GLN A 532 45.60 23.34 33.15
N LEU A 533 46.33 23.39 32.02
CA LEU A 533 46.89 22.20 31.35
C LEU A 533 47.96 21.52 32.22
N ASP A 534 48.90 22.30 32.78
CA ASP A 534 50.00 21.77 33.60
C ASP A 534 49.51 21.14 34.92
N GLN A 535 48.42 21.66 35.47
CA GLN A 535 47.78 21.12 36.68
C GLN A 535 46.88 19.91 36.40
N GLY A 536 46.56 19.63 35.12
CA GLY A 536 45.64 18.57 34.73
C GLY A 536 44.17 18.88 35.05
N ASN A 537 43.82 20.15 35.28
CA ASN A 537 42.44 20.58 35.49
C ASN A 537 41.62 20.54 34.19
N VAL A 538 42.32 20.71 33.06
CA VAL A 538 41.76 20.60 31.71
C VAL A 538 42.69 19.68 30.91
N THR A 539 42.12 18.69 30.21
CA THR A 539 42.90 17.82 29.31
C THR A 539 43.05 18.49 27.95
N ARG A 540 44.06 18.10 27.16
CA ARG A 540 44.17 18.60 25.77
C ARG A 540 42.92 18.32 24.94
N GLY A 541 42.23 17.20 25.18
CA GLY A 541 41.00 16.81 24.48
C GLY A 541 39.90 17.83 24.67
N THR A 542 39.71 18.30 25.90
CA THR A 542 38.69 19.31 26.24
C THR A 542 39.18 20.75 26.16
N PHE A 543 40.50 20.97 26.04
CA PHE A 543 41.10 22.31 26.14
C PHE A 543 40.60 23.27 25.09
N ILE A 544 40.55 22.83 23.83
CA ILE A 544 40.12 23.67 22.70
C ILE A 544 38.65 24.08 22.90
N LEU A 545 37.79 23.13 23.29
CA LEU A 545 36.41 23.42 23.72
C LEU A 545 36.35 24.44 24.87
N ARG A 546 37.20 24.33 25.90
CA ARG A 546 37.23 25.32 27.01
C ARG A 546 37.68 26.72 26.57
N VAL A 547 38.58 26.82 25.59
CA VAL A 547 38.98 28.11 25.02
C VAL A 547 37.82 28.74 24.25
N LEU A 548 37.08 27.93 23.47
CA LEU A 548 35.88 28.36 22.75
C LEU A 548 34.79 28.85 23.73
N GLU A 549 34.46 28.05 24.75
CA GLU A 549 33.50 28.42 25.80
C GLU A 549 33.94 29.69 26.54
N GLY A 550 35.24 29.84 26.82
CA GLY A 550 35.80 31.02 27.45
C GLY A 550 35.60 32.29 26.60
N ALA A 551 35.84 32.21 25.29
CA ALA A 551 35.62 33.33 24.37
C ALA A 551 34.15 33.78 24.32
N LYS A 552 33.21 32.84 24.42
CA LYS A 552 31.75 33.09 24.38
C LYS A 552 31.13 33.43 25.73
N SER A 553 31.84 33.22 26.83
CA SER A 553 31.33 33.51 28.18
C SER A 553 31.15 35.00 28.45
N ASP A 554 30.24 35.33 29.38
CA ASP A 554 30.11 36.71 29.86
C ASP A 554 31.41 37.21 30.49
N PRO A 555 31.86 38.44 30.19
CA PRO A 555 33.01 39.02 30.86
C PRO A 555 32.79 39.07 32.39
N PRO A 556 33.80 38.75 33.21
CA PRO A 556 33.72 38.93 34.66
C PRO A 556 33.31 40.36 35.03
N GLY A 557 32.56 40.52 36.12
CA GLY A 557 32.06 41.84 36.54
C GLY A 557 33.15 42.86 36.89
N ASP A 558 34.39 42.41 37.12
CA ASP A 558 35.58 43.20 37.37
C ASP A 558 36.54 43.27 36.15
N ALA A 559 36.11 42.80 34.98
CA ALA A 559 36.89 42.84 33.75
C ALA A 559 37.24 44.28 33.33
N THR A 560 38.44 44.45 32.78
CA THR A 560 38.87 45.73 32.21
C THR A 560 38.19 45.97 30.86
N GLN A 561 38.05 47.25 30.47
CA GLN A 561 37.50 47.56 29.14
C GLN A 561 38.32 46.95 28.01
N GLU A 562 39.65 46.87 28.16
CA GLU A 562 40.56 46.23 27.21
C GLU A 562 40.25 44.74 27.06
N PHE A 563 39.96 44.03 28.16
CA PHE A 563 39.54 42.63 28.12
C PHE A 563 38.18 42.47 27.42
N ILE A 564 37.22 43.33 27.73
CA ILE A 564 35.88 43.30 27.12
C ILE A 564 35.97 43.53 25.60
N ASP A 565 36.79 44.49 25.16
CA ASP A 565 36.97 44.79 23.74
C ASP A 565 37.71 43.66 23.02
N LEU A 566 38.71 43.05 23.67
CA LEU A 566 39.41 41.87 23.16
C LEU A 566 38.45 40.68 22.97
N GLN A 567 37.65 40.37 23.99
CA GLN A 567 36.67 39.28 23.95
C GLN A 567 35.58 39.54 22.90
N ARG A 568 35.13 40.80 22.74
CA ARG A 568 34.19 41.15 21.66
C ARG A 568 34.79 40.89 20.27
N GLY A 569 36.07 41.20 20.07
CA GLY A 569 36.75 40.88 18.82
C GLY A 569 36.91 39.37 18.61
N ASP A 570 37.13 38.60 19.68
CA ASP A 570 37.19 37.13 19.62
C ASP A 570 35.84 36.55 19.18
N GLN A 571 34.74 37.06 19.75
CA GLN A 571 33.38 36.69 19.36
C GLN A 571 33.07 37.07 17.91
N ALA A 572 33.45 38.28 17.46
CA ALA A 572 33.24 38.71 16.09
C ALA A 572 34.00 37.84 15.08
N PHE A 573 35.25 37.46 15.40
CA PHE A 573 36.05 36.55 14.57
C PHE A 573 35.40 35.16 14.44
N LEU A 574 34.90 34.62 15.56
CA LEU A 574 34.20 33.34 15.56
C LEU A 574 32.88 33.40 14.78
N VAL A 575 32.10 34.46 14.95
CA VAL A 575 30.85 34.67 14.19
C VAL A 575 31.12 34.69 12.69
N ASP A 576 32.11 35.46 12.22
CA ASP A 576 32.43 35.54 10.79
C ASP A 576 32.84 34.16 10.21
N LYS A 577 33.66 33.39 10.93
CA LYS A 577 34.04 32.03 10.50
C LYS A 577 32.84 31.08 10.54
N THR A 578 31.98 31.21 11.55
CA THR A 578 30.78 30.39 11.70
C THR A 578 29.82 30.64 10.54
N GLU A 579 29.57 31.89 10.16
CA GLU A 579 28.74 32.24 9.00
C GLU A 579 29.28 31.65 7.68
N ILE A 580 30.60 31.69 7.46
CA ILE A 580 31.24 31.02 6.30
C ILE A 580 31.00 29.50 6.37
N GLY A 581 31.15 28.91 7.56
CA GLY A 581 30.90 27.48 7.78
C GLY A 581 29.45 27.07 7.53
N THR A 582 28.48 27.87 8.01
CA THR A 582 27.05 27.69 7.76
C THR A 582 26.76 27.74 6.27
N TYR A 583 27.31 28.74 5.57
CA TYR A 583 27.11 28.86 4.13
C TYR A 583 27.67 27.67 3.35
N PHE A 584 28.89 27.21 3.67
CA PHE A 584 29.52 26.05 3.02
C PHE A 584 28.77 24.73 3.28
N SER A 585 28.49 24.42 4.54
CA SER A 585 28.06 23.07 4.95
C SER A 585 26.56 22.90 5.12
N VAL A 586 25.84 23.98 5.42
CA VAL A 586 24.39 23.93 5.72
C VAL A 586 23.60 24.41 4.51
N ILE A 587 23.96 25.57 3.98
CA ILE A 587 23.22 26.22 2.89
C ILE A 587 23.60 25.61 1.54
N LYS A 588 24.90 25.46 1.25
CA LYS A 588 25.37 24.82 0.01
C LYS A 588 25.43 23.31 0.11
N GLY A 589 25.64 22.78 1.31
CA GLY A 589 25.64 21.35 1.57
C GLY A 589 26.88 20.60 1.04
N MET A 590 28.00 21.30 0.91
CA MET A 590 29.22 20.72 0.34
C MET A 590 29.97 19.87 1.37
N SER A 591 30.65 18.83 0.88
CA SER A 591 31.36 17.87 1.75
C SER A 591 32.85 17.70 1.42
N ASP A 592 33.39 18.37 0.39
CA ASP A 592 34.83 18.37 0.15
C ASP A 592 35.62 19.16 1.23
N THR A 593 36.42 18.43 2.01
CA THR A 593 37.20 18.99 3.12
C THR A 593 38.35 19.92 2.66
N ALA A 594 38.87 19.76 1.44
CA ALA A 594 39.90 20.62 0.88
C ALA A 594 39.32 21.97 0.48
N ASP A 595 38.12 22.00 -0.09
CA ASP A 595 37.39 23.24 -0.39
C ASP A 595 36.96 23.96 0.88
N ALA A 596 36.44 23.21 1.87
CA ALA A 596 36.13 23.74 3.20
C ALA A 596 37.34 24.44 3.85
N SER A 597 38.53 23.84 3.74
CA SER A 597 39.78 24.40 4.24
C SER A 597 40.22 25.62 3.45
N ALA A 598 40.11 25.55 2.13
CA ALA A 598 40.57 26.61 1.25
C ALA A 598 39.74 27.88 1.42
N ALA A 599 38.41 27.78 1.48
CA ALA A 599 37.53 28.91 1.77
C ALA A 599 37.83 29.52 3.15
N MET A 600 37.91 28.70 4.19
CA MET A 600 38.17 29.18 5.56
C MET A 600 39.53 29.88 5.71
N SER A 601 40.54 29.44 4.95
CA SER A 601 41.90 30.01 4.99
C SER A 601 42.00 31.42 4.39
N LEU A 602 41.02 31.84 3.58
CA LEU A 602 41.00 33.17 2.97
C LEU A 602 40.60 34.26 3.96
N TYR A 603 39.78 33.93 4.97
CA TYR A 603 39.30 34.90 5.94
C TYR A 603 40.40 35.33 6.92
N LEU A 604 40.51 36.65 7.10
CA LEU A 604 41.41 37.32 8.03
C LEU A 604 40.58 38.12 9.03
N ARG A 605 41.00 38.08 10.29
CA ARG A 605 40.33 38.77 11.40
C ARG A 605 40.16 40.27 11.10
N ASP A 606 38.94 40.76 11.32
CA ASP A 606 38.54 42.16 11.12
C ASP A 606 38.68 42.67 9.67
N ASP A 607 38.71 41.79 8.66
CA ASP A 607 38.80 42.15 7.25
C ASP A 607 37.59 41.66 6.42
N LEU A 608 36.64 42.55 6.19
CA LEU A 608 35.42 42.28 5.42
C LEU A 608 35.71 41.86 3.97
N ALA A 609 36.79 42.35 3.34
CA ALA A 609 37.13 41.97 1.98
C ALA A 609 37.58 40.51 1.90
N SER A 610 38.31 40.05 2.91
CA SER A 610 38.73 38.64 3.04
C SER A 610 37.54 37.72 3.32
N LYS A 611 36.54 38.18 4.09
CA LYS A 611 35.29 37.46 4.32
C LYS A 611 34.52 37.27 3.00
N GLN A 612 34.38 38.33 2.22
CA GLN A 612 33.76 38.23 0.90
C GLN A 612 34.53 37.28 -0.03
N ALA A 613 35.87 37.35 -0.02
CA ALA A 613 36.68 36.44 -0.83
C ALA A 613 36.51 34.97 -0.44
N ALA A 614 36.27 34.68 0.85
CA ALA A 614 35.93 33.34 1.30
C ALA A 614 34.56 32.88 0.77
N VAL A 615 33.54 33.74 0.84
CA VAL A 615 32.19 33.45 0.29
C VAL A 615 32.25 33.24 -1.23
N ASP A 616 32.94 34.11 -1.96
CA ASP A 616 33.12 33.98 -3.41
C ASP A 616 33.81 32.66 -3.77
N ARG A 617 34.72 32.17 -2.92
CA ARG A 617 35.35 30.86 -3.09
C ARG A 617 34.35 29.72 -2.90
N VAL A 618 33.52 29.78 -1.85
CA VAL A 618 32.44 28.80 -1.61
C VAL A 618 31.50 28.72 -2.83
N ASP A 619 31.15 29.85 -3.45
CA ASP A 619 30.28 29.86 -4.63
C ASP A 619 30.93 29.21 -5.86
N VAL A 620 32.24 29.39 -6.05
CA VAL A 620 32.98 28.73 -7.14
C VAL A 620 33.03 27.22 -6.93
N ASP A 621 33.40 26.78 -5.73
CA ASP A 621 33.48 25.35 -5.39
C ASP A 621 32.09 24.70 -5.52
N PHE A 622 31.04 25.39 -5.06
CA PHE A 622 29.65 24.92 -5.19
C PHE A 622 29.23 24.74 -6.65
N ALA A 623 29.64 25.64 -7.56
CA ALA A 623 29.30 25.50 -8.97
C ALA A 623 29.95 24.26 -9.61
N GLU A 624 31.12 23.83 -9.13
CA GLU A 624 31.76 22.58 -9.54
C GLU A 624 31.07 21.37 -8.90
N ALA A 625 30.78 21.45 -7.61
CA ALA A 625 30.09 20.42 -6.83
C ALA A 625 28.65 20.14 -7.32
N ALA A 626 27.94 21.16 -7.79
CA ALA A 626 26.57 21.05 -8.30
C ALA A 626 26.48 20.57 -9.76
N ALA A 627 27.62 20.28 -10.43
CA ALA A 627 27.60 19.80 -11.80
C ALA A 627 26.93 18.42 -11.93
N ALA A 628 25.95 18.27 -12.82
CA ALA A 628 25.17 17.02 -12.95
C ALA A 628 26.02 15.78 -13.30
N ASP A 629 27.08 15.91 -14.11
CA ASP A 629 27.84 14.76 -14.63
C ASP A 629 29.12 14.44 -13.84
N SER A 630 29.56 15.35 -12.96
CA SER A 630 30.88 15.27 -12.31
C SER A 630 30.91 15.87 -10.91
N GLY A 631 29.76 16.25 -10.39
CA GLY A 631 29.62 16.87 -9.09
C GLY A 631 29.77 15.90 -7.92
N GLU A 632 29.48 16.41 -6.74
CA GLU A 632 29.39 15.65 -5.49
C GLU A 632 27.95 15.61 -4.98
N MET A 633 27.68 14.73 -4.02
CA MET A 633 26.41 14.75 -3.31
C MET A 633 26.36 16.01 -2.45
N LEU A 634 25.28 16.77 -2.60
CA LEU A 634 25.05 17.96 -1.79
C LEU A 634 24.04 17.62 -0.69
N LEU A 635 24.30 18.03 0.55
CA LEU A 635 23.44 17.80 1.72
C LEU A 635 23.03 19.13 2.35
N GLN A 636 21.82 19.61 2.07
CA GLN A 636 21.34 20.92 2.52
C GLN A 636 20.32 20.81 3.65
N LEU A 637 20.45 21.66 4.69
CA LEU A 637 19.42 21.78 5.73
C LEU A 637 18.55 23.00 5.46
N VAL A 638 17.26 22.78 5.26
CA VAL A 638 16.30 23.81 4.90
C VAL A 638 15.47 24.20 6.13
N GLY A 639 15.37 25.49 6.40
CA GLY A 639 14.57 26.03 7.52
C GLY A 639 15.13 25.76 8.93
N VAL A 640 16.28 25.07 9.04
CA VAL A 640 17.00 24.87 10.31
C VAL A 640 17.97 26.04 10.55
N ALA A 641 18.62 26.50 9.49
CA ALA A 641 19.53 27.63 9.51
C ALA A 641 19.20 28.66 8.43
N GLU A 642 19.35 29.93 8.78
CA GLU A 642 19.19 31.03 7.83
C GLU A 642 20.48 31.23 7.04
N ASN A 643 20.37 31.60 5.76
CA ASN A 643 21.54 31.97 4.98
C ASN A 643 22.12 33.29 5.53
N PRO A 644 23.34 33.29 6.09
CA PRO A 644 23.92 34.49 6.69
C PRO A 644 24.26 35.58 5.65
N PHE A 645 24.22 35.25 4.36
CA PHE A 645 24.55 36.14 3.25
C PHE A 645 23.34 36.52 2.38
N ASP A 646 22.13 36.05 2.72
CA ASP A 646 20.91 36.56 2.08
C ASP A 646 20.68 38.01 2.50
N GLY A 647 20.73 38.92 1.53
CA GLY A 647 20.74 40.37 1.75
C GLY A 647 22.05 41.09 1.38
N ALA A 648 23.01 40.40 0.77
CA ALA A 648 24.20 41.01 0.16
C ALA A 648 23.99 41.50 -1.29
N ASP A 649 22.80 41.31 -1.88
CA ASP A 649 22.30 42.21 -2.92
C ASP A 649 21.94 43.54 -2.23
N GLY A 650 22.89 44.48 -2.25
CA GLY A 650 22.76 45.81 -1.66
C GLY A 650 21.60 46.65 -2.24
N PRO A 651 21.44 47.92 -1.78
CA PRO A 651 20.29 48.77 -2.11
C PRO A 651 20.02 49.00 -3.60
#